data_AF-A0AAU8HWY9-F1
#
_entry.id   AF-A0AAU8HWY9-F1
#
_cell.length_a   1.000
_cell.length_b   1.000
_cell.length_c   1.000
_cell.angle_alpha   90.00
_cell.angle_beta   90.00
_cell.angle_gamma   90.00
#
_symmetry.space_group_name_H-M   'P 1'
#
loop_
_entity.id
_entity.type
_entity.pdbx_description
1 polymer ?
#
loop_
_entity_poly.entity_id
_entity_poly.type
_entity_poly.pdbx_seq_one_letter_code
_entity_poly.pdbx_strand_id
1 'polypeptide(L)'
;MGKKILLVIITTVLFIFTAPLDVWANEGDVADYINFDQKIYIDIMEEHFIIGEDYDGVLGFSSKDTKVLQVASDGRLIPQALGTTEVEVFKAGSSVGVVDVHVYLSGDVNGDGRANVSDAIKILRYDAQLESFTKGQRIAADITKSGSVGISDAIKILQMDAGLVDRKPRVSLDSSLSLLQPNDFVQLNAKVLPDSKSDTKVEWASSDETVAEVDSNGMVTAISPGRAKIKASTQDGSSVATTEIIVDWLEMENSYTRSFLYDEQDEHKDEQHNVSYEFEIKDNRVTIKGSSDVDDESKYQYLYYQVKDAAGKVVKANTVPIDFSEYETSFNLFLSEGIYDFNVYFGKEENGDDLEEWLEITSPSIIKISDEISFAVGLDDHNVVYTKYNMTLEEILDKQMAVNPQTDLYGGGWKSAKREDVEYYLNPENFNFYPEEGIDQIVVNASSLNVRRGPSTSYDRITSVSRGATYEFVDFSDGWYKINLGSRKGWVHGDFVLRSAVSSNDVPDHMFQFLILSGSAEVEAEELDRILNNKGTLHGTGNAFIAAGKEHNVNELYLISHALLETGNGTSDLAEGILVDEVDGKEVEPKVVYNMYGIGAKDRDPHRLGAEYAYEAGWFTPEDAIIGGARFISRMYVNHPTYKQDTLYKMRWNPATPATHQYATDIGWAVKQTSNIKSYYDQLDTYVLRFDIPKYLEEK
;
A
#
# COMPACT_ATOMS: atom_id res chain seq x y z
N MET A 1 0.54 -68.02 -39.29
CA MET A 1 -0.68 -67.29 -38.87
C MET A 1 -0.21 -66.12 -38.00
N GLY A 2 -0.36 -64.84 -38.32
CA GLY A 2 -0.93 -64.15 -39.46
C GLY A 2 -1.27 -62.71 -39.04
N LYS A 3 -0.85 -61.72 -39.86
CA LYS A 3 -1.33 -60.32 -39.93
C LYS A 3 -0.90 -59.39 -38.77
N LYS A 4 -0.73 -58.06 -38.86
CA LYS A 4 -0.68 -56.97 -39.89
C LYS A 4 -0.50 -55.65 -39.06
N ILE A 5 0.42 -54.73 -39.39
CA ILE A 5 0.19 -53.37 -40.00
C ILE A 5 -0.24 -52.20 -39.06
N LEU A 6 0.44 -51.04 -39.23
CA LEU A 6 0.12 -49.60 -38.96
C LEU A 6 -0.20 -49.15 -37.52
N LEU A 7 0.49 -48.16 -36.90
CA LEU A 7 0.66 -46.71 -37.19
C LEU A 7 -0.64 -45.88 -37.02
N VAL A 8 -0.63 -44.94 -36.04
CA VAL A 8 -1.11 -43.51 -36.02
C VAL A 8 -1.09 -43.01 -34.55
N ILE A 9 -0.10 -42.22 -34.07
CA ILE A 9 0.04 -40.74 -33.84
C ILE A 9 -0.99 -40.07 -32.88
N ILE A 10 -0.48 -39.20 -31.96
CA ILE A 10 -1.08 -38.05 -31.20
C ILE A 10 -1.62 -38.45 -29.80
N THR A 11 -1.31 -37.89 -28.61
CA THR A 11 -0.55 -36.73 -28.06
C THR A 11 -0.30 -36.97 -26.55
N THR A 12 0.77 -36.36 -26.01
CA THR A 12 1.04 -35.83 -24.64
C THR A 12 0.37 -36.41 -23.38
N VAL A 13 1.20 -36.58 -22.32
CA VAL A 13 1.00 -36.32 -20.86
C VAL A 13 1.46 -37.48 -19.96
N LEU A 14 2.25 -37.11 -18.93
CA LEU A 14 2.63 -37.81 -17.69
C LEU A 14 3.46 -39.11 -17.77
N PHE A 15 4.62 -39.10 -17.12
CA PHE A 15 4.89 -40.02 -16.00
C PHE A 15 5.94 -39.44 -15.07
N ILE A 16 5.59 -39.41 -13.77
CA ILE A 16 6.39 -39.01 -12.62
C ILE A 16 7.07 -40.28 -12.03
N PHE A 17 8.18 -40.04 -11.31
CA PHE A 17 8.82 -40.82 -10.24
C PHE A 17 9.80 -41.97 -10.56
N THR A 18 11.02 -41.79 -10.04
CA THR A 18 11.80 -42.76 -9.24
C THR A 18 12.65 -41.94 -8.25
N ALA A 19 12.73 -42.16 -6.94
CA ALA A 19 12.49 -43.34 -6.10
C ALA A 19 12.16 -42.93 -4.63
N PRO A 20 11.57 -43.83 -3.82
CA PRO A 20 11.05 -43.55 -2.47
C PRO A 20 12.14 -43.74 -1.39
N LEU A 21 12.01 -43.02 -0.28
CA LEU A 21 12.67 -43.34 0.98
C LEU A 21 11.58 -43.75 1.99
N ASP A 22 11.33 -45.05 2.07
CA ASP A 22 10.57 -45.65 3.17
C ASP A 22 11.38 -45.55 4.47
N VAL A 23 10.89 -44.77 5.42
CA VAL A 23 11.23 -44.92 6.85
C VAL A 23 9.92 -45.04 7.62
N TRP A 24 9.61 -46.24 8.08
CA TRP A 24 8.55 -46.49 9.05
C TRP A 24 9.04 -46.05 10.44
N ALA A 25 8.31 -45.19 11.14
CA ALA A 25 8.48 -45.00 12.59
C ALA A 25 7.19 -44.48 13.28
N ASN A 26 6.97 -45.01 14.48
CA ASN A 26 5.89 -44.73 15.42
C ASN A 26 5.88 -43.28 15.94
N GLU A 27 4.74 -42.88 16.52
CA GLU A 27 4.50 -41.67 17.34
C GLU A 27 5.79 -41.13 18.02
N GLY A 28 6.28 -39.99 17.51
CA GLY A 28 7.44 -39.27 18.00
C GLY A 28 7.50 -37.87 17.37
N ASP A 29 7.99 -36.89 18.14
CA ASP A 29 7.89 -35.44 17.93
C ASP A 29 8.15 -34.92 16.49
N VAL A 30 7.32 -33.96 16.09
CA VAL A 30 7.18 -33.33 14.75
C VAL A 30 8.42 -32.55 14.27
N ALA A 31 9.47 -32.40 15.09
CA ALA A 31 10.64 -31.56 14.78
C ALA A 31 11.72 -32.23 13.90
N ASP A 32 11.66 -33.55 13.68
CA ASP A 32 12.82 -34.29 13.12
C ASP A 32 12.78 -34.55 11.60
N TYR A 33 11.71 -34.18 10.86
CA TYR A 33 11.53 -34.61 9.45
C TYR A 33 11.52 -33.51 8.38
N ILE A 34 11.39 -32.22 8.74
CA ILE A 34 11.91 -31.14 7.88
C ILE A 34 13.35 -30.95 8.29
N ASN A 35 14.29 -31.45 7.49
CA ASN A 35 15.69 -31.14 7.73
C ASN A 35 15.91 -29.67 7.34
N PHE A 36 15.72 -28.76 8.30
CA PHE A 36 15.89 -27.31 8.14
C PHE A 36 17.31 -26.91 7.69
N ASP A 37 18.27 -27.83 7.69
CA ASP A 37 19.60 -27.62 7.12
C ASP A 37 19.65 -27.84 5.58
N GLN A 38 18.55 -28.23 4.93
CA GLN A 38 18.51 -28.46 3.49
C GLN A 38 18.17 -27.21 2.68
N LYS A 39 19.02 -26.95 1.68
CA LYS A 39 18.82 -25.93 0.65
C LYS A 39 17.93 -26.45 -0.47
N ILE A 40 16.82 -25.74 -0.73
CA ILE A 40 15.95 -25.97 -1.88
C ILE A 40 16.51 -25.19 -3.08
N TYR A 41 16.52 -25.83 -4.25
CA TYR A 41 16.94 -25.20 -5.51
C TYR A 41 15.75 -25.21 -6.47
N ILE A 42 15.32 -24.04 -6.93
CA ILE A 42 14.20 -23.89 -7.86
C ILE A 42 14.72 -23.21 -9.13
N ASP A 43 14.49 -23.85 -10.26
CA ASP A 43 14.72 -23.19 -11.55
C ASP A 43 13.69 -22.08 -11.71
N ILE A 44 14.16 -20.86 -11.98
CA ILE A 44 13.31 -19.67 -12.18
C ILE A 44 12.29 -19.84 -13.30
N MET A 45 12.50 -20.83 -14.18
CA MET A 45 11.60 -21.19 -15.27
C MET A 45 10.49 -22.19 -14.90
N GLU A 46 10.48 -22.73 -13.67
CA GLU A 46 9.50 -23.74 -13.21
C GLU A 46 8.65 -23.24 -12.04
N GLU A 47 7.35 -23.59 -12.02
CA GLU A 47 6.34 -23.06 -11.07
C GLU A 47 5.73 -24.13 -10.14
N HIS A 48 6.36 -25.29 -10.03
CA HIS A 48 5.69 -26.50 -9.54
C HIS A 48 6.18 -27.04 -8.18
N PHE A 49 7.07 -26.33 -7.48
CA PHE A 49 7.52 -26.83 -6.19
C PHE A 49 6.47 -26.52 -5.11
N ILE A 50 5.75 -27.55 -4.68
CA ILE A 50 4.84 -27.53 -3.53
C ILE A 50 5.64 -28.00 -2.32
N ILE A 51 5.64 -27.23 -1.24
CA ILE A 51 6.22 -27.68 0.01
C ILE A 51 5.21 -28.62 0.71
N GLY A 52 5.24 -29.91 0.34
CA GLY A 52 4.59 -31.02 1.06
C GLY A 52 3.06 -31.11 0.97
N GLU A 53 2.52 -32.17 0.36
CA GLU A 53 1.07 -32.47 0.34
C GLU A 53 0.61 -33.50 1.41
N ASP A 54 1.51 -34.06 2.24
CA ASP A 54 1.17 -35.19 3.14
C ASP A 54 1.53 -34.94 4.62
N TYR A 55 1.10 -33.84 5.25
CA TYR A 55 1.43 -33.60 6.66
C TYR A 55 0.31 -32.97 7.50
N ASP A 56 -0.12 -33.68 8.53
CA ASP A 56 -1.03 -33.18 9.57
C ASP A 56 -0.39 -32.02 10.36
N GLY A 57 -0.91 -30.82 10.09
CA GLY A 57 -0.71 -29.63 10.90
C GLY A 57 0.26 -28.57 10.38
N VAL A 58 0.83 -28.68 9.18
CA VAL A 58 1.50 -27.53 8.54
C VAL A 58 0.42 -26.64 7.91
N LEU A 59 0.33 -25.38 8.33
CA LEU A 59 -0.80 -24.48 8.01
C LEU A 59 -0.44 -23.36 7.03
N GLY A 60 0.83 -23.20 6.65
CA GLY A 60 1.23 -22.21 5.65
C GLY A 60 2.73 -21.98 5.50
N PHE A 61 3.07 -21.23 4.44
CA PHE A 61 4.44 -20.83 4.09
C PHE A 61 4.51 -19.32 3.84
N SER A 62 5.64 -18.68 4.13
CA SER A 62 5.87 -17.28 3.79
C SER A 62 7.31 -17.06 3.31
N SER A 63 7.47 -16.35 2.19
CA SER A 63 8.79 -15.93 1.70
C SER A 63 9.21 -14.62 2.36
N LYS A 64 10.46 -14.54 2.82
CA LYS A 64 11.04 -13.29 3.36
C LYS A 64 11.35 -12.24 2.29
N ASP A 65 11.43 -12.64 1.02
CA ASP A 65 11.67 -11.75 -0.11
C ASP A 65 10.78 -12.15 -1.29
N THR A 66 9.62 -11.50 -1.37
CA THR A 66 8.64 -11.70 -2.44
C THR A 66 9.14 -11.23 -3.81
N LYS A 67 10.21 -10.43 -3.87
CA LYS A 67 10.86 -10.05 -5.14
C LYS A 67 11.68 -11.19 -5.73
N VAL A 68 12.08 -12.16 -4.92
CA VAL A 68 12.83 -13.36 -5.33
C VAL A 68 11.90 -14.56 -5.47
N LEU A 69 11.00 -14.77 -4.51
CA LEU A 69 10.09 -15.93 -4.49
C LEU A 69 8.75 -15.55 -3.85
N GLN A 70 7.65 -15.78 -4.55
CA GLN A 70 6.29 -15.66 -4.01
C GLN A 70 5.77 -17.04 -3.60
N VAL A 71 4.89 -17.08 -2.61
CA VAL A 71 4.16 -18.30 -2.19
C VAL A 71 2.69 -18.09 -2.55
N ALA A 72 2.12 -18.99 -3.34
CA ALA A 72 0.70 -18.99 -3.65
C ALA A 72 -0.14 -19.47 -2.46
N SER A 73 -1.45 -19.18 -2.49
CA SER A 73 -2.39 -19.57 -1.43
C SER A 73 -2.51 -21.08 -1.23
N ASP A 74 -2.17 -21.87 -2.24
CA ASP A 74 -2.11 -23.33 -2.22
C ASP A 74 -0.71 -23.88 -1.84
N GLY A 75 0.21 -23.02 -1.40
CA GLY A 75 1.55 -23.40 -0.96
C GLY A 75 2.59 -23.55 -2.08
N ARG A 76 2.25 -23.25 -3.34
CA ARG A 76 3.19 -23.31 -4.47
C ARG A 76 4.22 -22.18 -4.43
N LEU A 77 5.48 -22.53 -4.68
CA LEU A 77 6.57 -21.55 -4.80
C LEU A 77 6.66 -21.02 -6.24
N ILE A 78 6.51 -19.70 -6.39
CA ILE A 78 6.50 -18.98 -7.65
C ILE A 78 7.75 -18.09 -7.70
N PRO A 79 8.80 -18.45 -8.46
CA PRO A 79 10.00 -17.61 -8.57
C PRO A 79 9.71 -16.24 -9.19
N GLN A 80 10.42 -15.20 -8.78
CA GLN A 80 10.22 -13.82 -9.26
C GLN A 80 11.53 -13.18 -9.73
N ALA A 81 12.65 -13.59 -9.15
CA ALA A 81 13.99 -13.19 -9.57
C ALA A 81 15.03 -14.24 -9.20
N LEU A 82 16.18 -14.21 -9.86
CA LEU A 82 17.34 -14.99 -9.45
C LEU A 82 17.83 -14.48 -8.09
N GLY A 83 18.17 -15.39 -7.19
CA GLY A 83 18.57 -15.00 -5.86
C GLY A 83 18.44 -16.13 -4.85
N THR A 84 18.58 -15.76 -3.58
CA THR A 84 18.33 -16.66 -2.46
C THR A 84 17.40 -15.95 -1.51
N THR A 85 16.39 -16.66 -1.03
CA THR A 85 15.46 -16.16 -0.01
C THR A 85 15.14 -17.28 0.96
N GLU A 86 14.64 -16.90 2.12
CA GLU A 86 14.21 -17.83 3.16
C GLU A 86 12.70 -17.99 3.08
N VAL A 87 12.23 -19.23 3.21
CA VAL A 87 10.82 -19.55 3.38
C VAL A 87 10.60 -20.04 4.80
N GLU A 88 9.73 -19.34 5.53
CA GLU A 88 9.29 -19.74 6.87
C GLU A 88 8.12 -20.73 6.76
N VAL A 89 8.19 -21.80 7.55
CA VAL A 89 7.17 -22.85 7.65
C VAL A 89 6.42 -22.70 8.96
N PHE A 90 5.09 -22.74 8.89
CA PHE A 90 4.21 -22.54 10.05
C PHE A 90 3.38 -23.79 10.37
N LYS A 91 3.27 -24.12 11.66
CA LYS A 91 2.31 -25.08 12.23
C LYS A 91 1.59 -24.42 13.40
N ALA A 92 0.25 -24.44 13.38
CA ALA A 92 -0.61 -23.89 14.45
C ALA A 92 -0.15 -22.53 15.02
N GLY A 93 0.27 -21.60 14.15
CA GLY A 93 0.68 -20.24 14.56
C GLY A 93 2.10 -20.11 15.14
N SER A 94 2.90 -21.17 15.16
CA SER A 94 4.33 -21.10 15.51
C SER A 94 5.19 -21.32 14.26
N SER A 95 6.22 -20.47 14.09
CA SER A 95 7.29 -20.76 13.12
C SER A 95 8.00 -22.02 13.59
N VAL A 96 7.86 -23.10 12.82
CA VAL A 96 8.48 -24.39 13.13
C VAL A 96 9.84 -24.54 12.45
N GLY A 97 10.13 -23.69 11.46
CA GLY A 97 11.50 -23.43 11.02
C GLY A 97 11.58 -22.66 9.70
N VAL A 98 12.82 -22.54 9.20
CA VAL A 98 13.18 -21.71 8.05
C VAL A 98 13.95 -22.56 7.05
N VAL A 99 13.64 -22.40 5.76
CA VAL A 99 14.28 -23.13 4.66
C VAL A 99 14.89 -22.16 3.67
N ASP A 100 16.17 -22.34 3.38
CA ASP A 100 16.88 -21.60 2.33
C ASP A 100 16.41 -22.05 0.94
N VAL A 101 15.85 -21.12 0.17
CA VAL A 101 15.44 -21.34 -1.23
C VAL A 101 16.34 -20.55 -2.17
N HIS A 102 17.08 -21.27 -3.01
CA HIS A 102 17.91 -20.72 -4.06
C HIS A 102 17.14 -20.77 -5.40
N VAL A 103 16.81 -19.60 -5.92
CA VAL A 103 16.23 -19.44 -7.26
C VAL A 103 17.37 -19.24 -8.26
N TYR A 104 17.53 -20.19 -9.19
CA TYR A 104 18.62 -20.20 -10.17
C TYR A 104 18.08 -20.28 -11.60
N LEU A 105 18.94 -20.01 -12.58
CA LEU A 105 18.60 -20.17 -13.99
C LEU A 105 19.29 -21.43 -14.50
N SER A 106 18.55 -22.44 -14.97
CA SER A 106 19.21 -23.60 -15.60
C SER A 106 20.07 -23.16 -16.78
N GLY A 107 21.28 -23.70 -16.85
CA GLY A 107 22.33 -23.35 -17.80
C GLY A 107 23.21 -22.15 -17.41
N ASP A 108 22.83 -21.35 -16.41
CA ASP A 108 23.67 -20.27 -15.87
C ASP A 108 24.50 -20.82 -14.70
N VAL A 109 25.71 -21.24 -15.01
CA VAL A 109 26.62 -21.89 -14.05
C VAL A 109 27.53 -20.85 -13.41
N ASN A 110 27.67 -19.69 -14.06
CA ASN A 110 28.54 -18.62 -13.62
C ASN A 110 27.83 -17.59 -12.73
N GLY A 111 26.49 -17.55 -12.73
CA GLY A 111 25.65 -16.69 -11.91
C GLY A 111 25.48 -15.27 -12.46
N ASP A 112 25.74 -15.04 -13.75
CA ASP A 112 25.57 -13.73 -14.41
C ASP A 112 24.14 -13.46 -14.87
N GLY A 113 23.23 -14.40 -14.61
CA GLY A 113 21.83 -14.35 -15.01
C GLY A 113 21.58 -14.79 -16.45
N ARG A 114 22.57 -15.35 -17.15
CA ARG A 114 22.46 -15.73 -18.57
C ARG A 114 23.10 -17.09 -18.82
N ALA A 115 22.31 -18.02 -19.37
CA ALA A 115 22.85 -19.29 -19.87
C ALA A 115 23.44 -19.10 -21.28
N ASN A 116 24.76 -18.92 -21.40
CA ASN A 116 25.42 -18.60 -22.66
C ASN A 116 26.72 -19.39 -22.90
N VAL A 117 27.46 -19.08 -23.96
CA VAL A 117 28.75 -19.72 -24.29
C VAL A 117 29.74 -19.78 -23.12
N SER A 118 29.73 -18.79 -22.23
CA SER A 118 30.61 -18.73 -21.06
C SER A 118 30.34 -19.88 -20.08
N ASP A 119 29.06 -20.24 -19.90
CA ASP A 119 28.64 -21.36 -19.06
C ASP A 119 28.97 -22.70 -19.70
N ALA A 120 28.76 -22.82 -21.01
CA ALA A 120 29.14 -24.01 -21.76
C ALA A 120 30.66 -24.29 -21.63
N ILE A 121 31.49 -23.25 -21.68
CA ILE A 121 32.95 -23.38 -21.45
C ILE A 121 33.23 -23.89 -20.04
N LYS A 122 32.56 -23.37 -19.01
CA LYS A 122 32.74 -23.86 -17.62
C LYS A 122 32.35 -25.32 -17.47
N ILE A 123 31.25 -25.75 -18.08
CA ILE A 123 30.81 -27.15 -18.06
C ILE A 123 31.86 -28.05 -18.71
N LEU A 124 32.42 -27.66 -19.87
CA LEU A 124 33.48 -28.42 -20.54
C LEU A 124 34.76 -28.50 -19.71
N ARG A 125 35.11 -27.43 -18.98
CA ARG A 125 36.26 -27.43 -18.05
C ARG A 125 36.01 -28.33 -16.85
N TYR A 126 34.79 -28.35 -16.33
CA TYR A 126 34.38 -29.26 -15.27
C TYR A 126 34.47 -30.74 -15.72
N ASP A 127 33.93 -31.07 -16.90
CA ASP A 127 34.00 -32.41 -17.50
C ASP A 127 35.47 -32.86 -17.74
N ALA A 128 36.32 -31.92 -18.14
CA ALA A 128 37.76 -32.15 -18.29
C ALA A 128 38.56 -32.16 -16.96
N GLN A 129 37.89 -32.05 -15.80
CA GLN A 129 38.51 -31.98 -14.46
C GLN A 129 39.45 -30.78 -14.26
N LEU A 130 39.22 -29.70 -15.01
CA LEU A 130 39.95 -28.42 -14.91
C LEU A 130 39.25 -27.38 -14.03
N GLU A 131 38.02 -27.68 -13.60
CA GLU A 131 37.18 -26.80 -12.78
C GLU A 131 36.33 -27.65 -11.81
N SER A 132 35.93 -27.08 -10.67
CA SER A 132 35.09 -27.77 -9.68
C SER A 132 33.79 -27.00 -9.45
N PHE A 133 32.65 -27.69 -9.42
CA PHE A 133 31.34 -27.08 -9.20
C PHE A 133 30.78 -27.33 -7.79
N THR A 134 30.15 -26.29 -7.23
CA THR A 134 29.30 -26.41 -6.04
C THR A 134 28.06 -27.27 -6.34
N LYS A 135 27.30 -27.64 -5.31
CA LYS A 135 26.03 -28.39 -5.48
C LYS A 135 25.05 -27.63 -6.37
N GLY A 136 24.83 -26.35 -6.11
CA GLY A 136 23.96 -25.49 -6.93
C GLY A 136 24.44 -25.35 -8.38
N GLN A 137 25.75 -25.22 -8.60
CA GLN A 137 26.31 -25.15 -9.95
C GLN A 137 26.14 -26.45 -10.73
N ARG A 138 26.23 -27.62 -10.08
CA ARG A 138 25.95 -28.90 -10.75
C ARG A 138 24.47 -29.04 -11.12
N ILE A 139 23.57 -28.56 -10.25
CA ILE A 139 22.13 -28.54 -10.52
C ILE A 139 21.82 -27.62 -11.70
N ALA A 140 22.38 -26.40 -11.71
CA ALA A 140 22.22 -25.46 -12.81
C ALA A 140 22.85 -25.98 -14.12
N ALA A 141 23.94 -26.73 -14.05
CA ALA A 141 24.65 -27.25 -15.21
C ALA A 141 23.98 -28.47 -15.88
N ASP A 142 23.26 -29.32 -15.14
CA ASP A 142 22.54 -30.49 -15.70
C ASP A 142 21.21 -30.09 -16.35
N ILE A 143 21.29 -29.24 -17.37
CA ILE A 143 20.11 -28.70 -18.09
C ILE A 143 19.36 -29.79 -18.86
N THR A 144 20.03 -30.91 -19.19
CA THR A 144 19.39 -32.06 -19.81
C THR A 144 18.65 -32.97 -18.83
N LYS A 145 18.79 -32.71 -17.51
CA LYS A 145 18.20 -33.49 -16.42
C LYS A 145 18.59 -34.97 -16.50
N SER A 146 19.81 -35.24 -16.91
CA SER A 146 20.34 -36.60 -17.11
C SER A 146 20.86 -37.22 -15.82
N GLY A 147 21.04 -36.41 -14.76
CA GLY A 147 21.70 -36.79 -13.51
C GLY A 147 23.23 -36.70 -13.59
N SER A 148 23.79 -36.17 -14.69
CA SER A 148 25.23 -36.00 -14.90
C SER A 148 25.50 -34.71 -15.66
N VAL A 149 26.58 -34.01 -15.29
CA VAL A 149 27.00 -32.75 -15.96
C VAL A 149 28.10 -33.07 -16.97
N GLY A 150 27.88 -32.77 -18.24
CA GLY A 150 28.89 -33.03 -19.28
C GLY A 150 28.64 -32.34 -20.62
N ILE A 151 29.26 -32.87 -21.67
CA ILE A 151 29.24 -32.27 -23.02
C ILE A 151 27.82 -32.09 -23.60
N SER A 152 26.87 -32.97 -23.24
CA SER A 152 25.47 -32.86 -23.67
C SER A 152 24.81 -31.58 -23.18
N ASP A 153 25.10 -31.17 -21.95
CA ASP A 153 24.57 -29.95 -21.35
C ASP A 153 25.18 -28.70 -21.97
N ALA A 154 26.50 -28.72 -22.19
CA ALA A 154 27.22 -27.66 -22.88
C ALA A 154 26.67 -27.44 -24.30
N ILE A 155 26.40 -28.51 -25.05
CA ILE A 155 25.77 -28.42 -26.39
C ILE A 155 24.39 -27.79 -26.30
N LYS A 156 23.57 -28.15 -25.30
CA LYS A 156 22.23 -27.59 -25.16
C LYS A 156 22.24 -26.09 -24.88
N ILE A 157 23.17 -25.61 -24.04
CA ILE A 157 23.38 -24.18 -23.78
C ILE A 157 23.83 -23.46 -25.06
N LEU A 158 24.79 -24.02 -25.82
CA LEU A 158 25.23 -23.43 -27.09
C LEU A 158 24.11 -23.35 -28.12
N GLN A 159 23.21 -24.35 -28.15
CA GLN A 159 22.04 -24.31 -29.02
C GLN A 159 21.05 -23.22 -28.59
N MET A 160 20.86 -23.00 -27.29
CA MET A 160 20.03 -21.89 -26.77
C MET A 160 20.66 -20.53 -27.09
N ASP A 161 21.96 -20.36 -26.84
CA ASP A 161 22.71 -19.12 -27.11
C ASP A 161 22.71 -18.76 -28.61
N ALA A 162 22.76 -19.78 -29.48
CA ALA A 162 22.66 -19.62 -30.93
C ALA A 162 21.22 -19.42 -31.43
N GLY A 163 20.20 -19.42 -30.55
CA GLY A 163 18.79 -19.30 -30.93
C GLY A 163 18.25 -20.50 -31.72
N LEU A 164 18.90 -21.66 -31.62
CA LEU A 164 18.48 -22.90 -32.29
C LEU A 164 17.46 -23.69 -31.45
N VAL A 165 17.34 -23.36 -30.17
CA VAL A 165 16.36 -23.91 -29.23
C VAL A 165 15.77 -22.74 -28.46
N ASP A 166 14.47 -22.50 -28.63
CA ASP A 166 13.77 -21.46 -27.88
C ASP A 166 13.65 -21.84 -26.41
N ARG A 167 14.05 -20.92 -25.53
CA ARG A 167 13.69 -20.96 -24.12
C ARG A 167 12.39 -20.19 -23.96
N LYS A 168 11.33 -20.86 -23.49
CA LYS A 168 10.06 -20.20 -23.24
C LYS A 168 10.27 -19.07 -22.22
N PRO A 169 9.90 -17.82 -22.52
CA PRO A 169 9.97 -16.74 -21.54
C PRO A 169 8.96 -16.98 -20.42
N ARG A 170 9.16 -16.29 -19.30
CA ARG A 170 8.26 -16.27 -18.15
C ARG A 170 7.94 -14.83 -17.77
N VAL A 171 6.66 -14.48 -17.77
CA VAL A 171 6.17 -13.19 -17.26
C VAL A 171 5.83 -13.36 -15.79
N SER A 172 6.22 -12.40 -14.97
CA SER A 172 5.78 -12.28 -13.59
C SER A 172 5.33 -10.85 -13.29
N LEU A 173 4.48 -10.69 -12.28
CA LEU A 173 3.95 -9.41 -11.83
C LEU A 173 4.50 -9.09 -10.44
N ASP A 174 4.71 -7.80 -10.16
CA ASP A 174 5.12 -7.29 -8.84
C ASP A 174 4.08 -7.46 -7.72
N SER A 175 2.89 -7.98 -8.06
CA SER A 175 1.83 -8.48 -7.19
C SER A 175 1.34 -7.50 -6.13
N SER A 176 0.17 -6.91 -6.37
CA SER A 176 -0.69 -6.42 -5.29
C SER A 176 -2.13 -6.83 -5.57
N LEU A 177 -2.74 -7.59 -4.64
CA LEU A 177 -4.19 -7.52 -4.46
C LEU A 177 -4.50 -6.06 -4.15
N SER A 178 -5.24 -5.40 -5.04
CA SER A 178 -5.52 -3.97 -4.92
C SER A 178 -7.02 -3.81 -4.72
N LEU A 179 -7.39 -3.37 -3.52
CA LEU A 179 -8.73 -2.86 -3.25
C LEU A 179 -8.76 -1.40 -3.65
N LEU A 180 -9.57 -1.13 -4.65
CA LEU A 180 -9.72 0.15 -5.31
C LEU A 180 -11.15 0.64 -5.09
N GLN A 181 -11.36 1.93 -4.91
CA GLN A 181 -12.67 2.52 -5.18
C GLN A 181 -12.79 2.85 -6.67
N PRO A 182 -14.00 3.07 -7.21
CA PRO A 182 -14.16 3.58 -8.56
C PRO A 182 -13.37 4.88 -8.78
N ASN A 183 -12.74 4.99 -9.94
CA ASN A 183 -11.79 6.03 -10.34
C ASN A 183 -10.42 6.01 -9.63
N ASP A 184 -10.10 4.94 -8.90
CA ASP A 184 -8.72 4.70 -8.44
C ASP A 184 -7.85 4.21 -9.60
N PHE A 185 -6.54 4.38 -9.46
CA PHE A 185 -5.57 3.84 -10.39
C PHE A 185 -4.47 3.09 -9.64
N VAL A 186 -3.97 1.99 -10.20
CA VAL A 186 -2.79 1.27 -9.69
C VAL A 186 -1.87 0.87 -10.83
N GLN A 187 -0.58 1.14 -10.67
CA GLN A 187 0.44 0.72 -11.63
C GLN A 187 0.89 -0.70 -11.32
N LEU A 188 0.71 -1.62 -12.26
CA LEU A 188 1.31 -2.96 -12.21
C LEU A 188 2.59 -2.99 -13.04
N ASN A 189 3.62 -3.69 -12.56
CA ASN A 189 4.87 -3.87 -13.30
C ASN A 189 5.06 -5.35 -13.66
N ALA A 190 5.25 -5.61 -14.95
CA ALA A 190 5.56 -6.94 -15.45
C ALA A 190 7.08 -7.11 -15.67
N LYS A 191 7.60 -8.26 -15.27
CA LYS A 191 8.99 -8.66 -15.50
C LYS A 191 9.03 -9.91 -16.37
N VAL A 192 9.87 -9.92 -17.40
CA VAL A 192 10.05 -11.08 -18.30
C VAL A 192 11.41 -11.73 -18.04
N LEU A 193 11.42 -13.05 -17.91
CA LEU A 193 12.58 -13.86 -17.57
C LEU A 193 12.80 -15.01 -18.57
N PRO A 194 14.06 -15.38 -18.88
CA PRO A 194 15.28 -14.67 -18.51
C PRO A 194 15.39 -13.32 -19.24
N ASP A 195 16.19 -12.41 -18.69
CA ASP A 195 16.41 -11.08 -19.25
C ASP A 195 17.00 -11.19 -20.67
N SER A 196 16.14 -11.07 -21.68
CA SER A 196 16.50 -11.26 -23.09
C SER A 196 16.80 -9.91 -23.74
N LYS A 197 17.80 -9.85 -24.63
CA LYS A 197 18.18 -8.62 -25.35
C LYS A 197 17.13 -8.13 -26.37
N SER A 198 16.08 -8.89 -26.63
CA SER A 198 15.00 -8.51 -27.55
C SER A 198 13.84 -7.90 -26.79
N ASP A 199 13.29 -6.80 -27.30
CA ASP A 199 12.04 -6.15 -26.85
C ASP A 199 10.89 -7.15 -26.65
N THR A 200 10.82 -7.79 -25.49
CA THR A 200 9.66 -8.60 -25.10
C THR A 200 8.57 -7.65 -24.64
N LYS A 201 7.80 -7.15 -25.61
CA LYS A 201 6.59 -6.38 -25.37
C LYS A 201 5.61 -7.26 -24.56
N VAL A 202 5.15 -6.74 -23.42
CA VAL A 202 4.10 -7.35 -22.60
C VAL A 202 2.75 -6.84 -23.09
N GLU A 203 1.78 -7.75 -23.22
CA GLU A 203 0.39 -7.43 -23.53
C GLU A 203 -0.44 -7.51 -22.25
N TRP A 204 -1.28 -6.50 -22.03
CA TRP A 204 -2.15 -6.40 -20.87
C TRP A 204 -3.60 -6.62 -21.27
N ALA A 205 -4.38 -7.24 -20.40
CA ALA A 205 -5.82 -7.41 -20.57
C ALA A 205 -6.52 -7.48 -19.22
N SER A 206 -7.76 -6.97 -19.15
CA SER A 206 -8.65 -7.20 -18.02
C SER A 206 -9.63 -8.31 -18.33
N SER A 207 -10.01 -9.11 -17.32
CA SER A 207 -11.12 -10.05 -17.45
C SER A 207 -12.48 -9.36 -17.49
N ASP A 208 -12.58 -8.14 -16.94
CA ASP A 208 -13.79 -7.34 -16.92
C ASP A 208 -13.43 -5.84 -16.91
N GLU A 209 -13.43 -5.24 -18.09
CA GLU A 209 -13.14 -3.80 -18.29
C GLU A 209 -14.23 -2.91 -17.69
N THR A 210 -15.43 -3.43 -17.40
CA THR A 210 -16.48 -2.64 -16.71
C THR A 210 -16.22 -2.50 -15.22
N VAL A 211 -15.37 -3.37 -14.66
CA VAL A 211 -14.91 -3.32 -13.26
C VAL A 211 -13.55 -2.62 -13.18
N ALA A 212 -12.56 -3.06 -13.98
CA ALA A 212 -11.25 -2.41 -14.03
C ALA A 212 -10.65 -2.51 -15.44
N GLU A 213 -10.23 -1.37 -16.00
CA GLU A 213 -9.50 -1.30 -17.27
C GLU A 213 -7.99 -1.35 -17.02
N VAL A 214 -7.19 -1.79 -18.00
CA VAL A 214 -5.72 -1.74 -17.95
C VAL A 214 -5.17 -1.22 -19.26
N ASP A 215 -4.26 -0.24 -19.19
CA ASP A 215 -3.63 0.33 -20.38
C ASP A 215 -2.42 -0.48 -20.88
N SER A 216 -1.83 -0.07 -22.00
CA SER A 216 -0.67 -0.77 -22.59
C SER A 216 0.61 -0.72 -21.73
N ASN A 217 0.64 0.12 -20.70
CA ASN A 217 1.77 0.29 -19.78
C ASN A 217 1.53 -0.42 -18.43
N GLY A 218 0.39 -1.10 -18.26
CA GLY A 218 0.04 -1.77 -17.00
C GLY A 218 -0.59 -0.84 -15.95
N MET A 219 -1.04 0.36 -16.33
CA MET A 219 -1.85 1.22 -15.46
C MET A 219 -3.28 0.68 -15.44
N VAL A 220 -3.74 0.26 -14.27
CA VAL A 220 -5.10 -0.22 -14.04
C VAL A 220 -5.96 0.94 -13.55
N THR A 221 -7.13 1.13 -14.14
CA THR A 221 -8.16 2.09 -13.74
C THR A 221 -9.36 1.34 -13.19
N ALA A 222 -9.75 1.59 -11.94
CA ALA A 222 -10.98 1.05 -11.39
C ALA A 222 -12.19 1.82 -11.94
N ILE A 223 -13.19 1.10 -12.45
CA ILE A 223 -14.36 1.68 -13.12
C ILE A 223 -15.61 1.56 -12.25
N SER A 224 -15.94 0.35 -11.78
CA SER A 224 -17.14 0.11 -10.97
C SER A 224 -16.96 -1.09 -10.06
N PRO A 225 -17.74 -1.20 -8.96
CA PRO A 225 -17.57 -2.29 -8.01
C PRO A 225 -17.66 -3.67 -8.63
N GLY A 226 -16.77 -4.56 -8.22
CA GLY A 226 -16.66 -5.91 -8.73
C GLY A 226 -15.24 -6.47 -8.60
N ARG A 227 -15.00 -7.61 -9.23
CA ARG A 227 -13.68 -8.23 -9.29
C ARG A 227 -13.24 -8.40 -10.74
N ALA A 228 -12.03 -7.97 -11.05
CA ALA A 228 -11.42 -8.15 -12.36
C ALA A 228 -10.02 -8.74 -12.20
N LYS A 229 -9.67 -9.72 -13.04
CA LYS A 229 -8.32 -10.24 -13.13
C LYS A 229 -7.57 -9.48 -14.20
N ILE A 230 -6.46 -8.86 -13.82
CA ILE A 230 -5.55 -8.22 -14.76
C ILE A 230 -4.48 -9.23 -15.18
N LYS A 231 -4.36 -9.42 -16.48
CA LYS A 231 -3.48 -10.37 -17.14
C LYS A 231 -2.34 -9.63 -17.82
N ALA A 232 -1.12 -10.09 -17.60
CA ALA A 232 0.06 -9.75 -18.39
C ALA A 232 0.55 -10.99 -19.14
N SER A 233 0.79 -10.88 -20.46
CA SER A 233 1.31 -12.00 -21.26
C SER A 233 2.42 -11.57 -22.21
N THR A 234 3.30 -12.51 -22.55
CA THR A 234 4.19 -12.31 -23.69
C THR A 234 3.40 -12.22 -24.99
N GLN A 235 3.92 -11.50 -25.98
CA GLN A 235 3.26 -11.31 -27.28
C GLN A 235 2.95 -12.64 -28.01
N ASP A 236 3.78 -13.67 -27.82
CA ASP A 236 3.55 -15.00 -28.39
C ASP A 236 2.59 -15.85 -27.54
N GLY A 237 2.09 -15.32 -26.42
CA GLY A 237 1.20 -15.98 -25.48
C GLY A 237 1.83 -17.16 -24.73
N SER A 238 3.15 -17.35 -24.84
CA SER A 238 3.85 -18.51 -24.25
C SER A 238 3.93 -18.47 -22.73
N SER A 239 3.78 -17.29 -22.12
CA SER A 239 3.67 -17.10 -20.68
C SER A 239 2.61 -16.07 -20.31
N VAL A 240 1.95 -16.32 -19.18
CA VAL A 240 0.87 -15.49 -18.63
C VAL A 240 1.06 -15.34 -17.12
N ALA A 241 0.92 -14.12 -16.61
CA ALA A 241 0.77 -13.81 -15.20
C ALA A 241 -0.55 -13.07 -14.96
N THR A 242 -1.17 -13.29 -13.80
CA THR A 242 -2.44 -12.62 -13.44
C THR A 242 -2.39 -12.11 -12.01
N THR A 243 -3.02 -10.97 -11.77
CA THR A 243 -3.35 -10.46 -10.42
C THR A 243 -4.84 -10.15 -10.32
N GLU A 244 -5.41 -10.18 -9.13
CA GLU A 244 -6.81 -9.82 -8.89
C GLU A 244 -6.91 -8.34 -8.44
N ILE A 245 -7.83 -7.61 -9.07
CA ILE A 245 -8.23 -6.25 -8.75
C ILE A 245 -9.65 -6.30 -8.24
N ILE A 246 -9.89 -5.63 -7.12
CA ILE A 246 -11.18 -5.60 -6.47
C ILE A 246 -11.56 -4.14 -6.37
N VAL A 247 -12.68 -3.80 -7.00
CA VAL A 247 -13.23 -2.47 -6.95
C VAL A 247 -14.42 -2.52 -6.03
N ASP A 248 -14.51 -1.59 -5.08
CA ASP A 248 -15.65 -1.52 -4.17
C ASP A 248 -15.93 -0.07 -3.75
N TRP A 249 -17.21 0.28 -3.62
CA TRP A 249 -17.59 1.51 -2.94
C TRP A 249 -17.43 1.24 -1.46
N LEU A 250 -16.24 1.50 -0.91
CA LEU A 250 -16.10 1.57 0.54
C LEU A 250 -16.93 2.75 1.05
N GLU A 251 -18.21 2.53 1.33
CA GLU A 251 -18.84 3.17 2.47
C GLU A 251 -18.28 2.47 3.70
N MET A 252 -17.77 3.23 4.67
CA MET A 252 -17.39 2.69 5.97
C MET A 252 -18.67 2.31 6.75
N GLU A 253 -19.40 1.28 6.31
CA GLU A 253 -20.36 0.60 7.18
C GLU A 253 -19.56 -0.31 8.12
N ASN A 254 -19.36 0.20 9.35
CA ASN A 254 -18.63 -0.43 10.45
C ASN A 254 -19.32 -1.68 11.02
N SER A 255 -20.36 -2.23 10.37
CA SER A 255 -21.07 -3.44 10.80
C SER A 255 -21.57 -4.27 9.61
N TYR A 256 -21.32 -5.58 9.64
CA TYR A 256 -21.77 -6.59 8.69
C TYR A 256 -22.51 -7.70 9.42
N THR A 257 -23.79 -7.93 9.11
CA THR A 257 -24.61 -8.99 9.72
C THR A 257 -24.81 -10.15 8.74
N ARG A 258 -24.66 -11.41 9.21
CA ARG A 258 -25.01 -12.61 8.44
C ARG A 258 -25.84 -13.58 9.28
N SER A 259 -26.79 -14.24 8.64
CA SER A 259 -27.63 -15.27 9.27
C SER A 259 -27.61 -16.53 8.43
N PHE A 260 -27.61 -17.70 9.07
CA PHE A 260 -27.66 -18.99 8.38
C PHE A 260 -28.58 -19.95 9.13
N LEU A 261 -29.16 -20.84 8.32
CA LEU A 261 -30.04 -21.91 8.75
C LEU A 261 -29.22 -23.20 8.73
N TYR A 262 -29.29 -23.97 9.81
CA TYR A 262 -28.79 -25.35 9.83
C TYR A 262 -29.93 -26.31 10.15
N ASP A 263 -29.90 -27.47 9.49
CA ASP A 263 -30.87 -28.54 9.69
C ASP A 263 -30.26 -29.57 10.65
N GLU A 264 -30.85 -29.72 11.83
CA GLU A 264 -30.44 -30.76 12.77
C GLU A 264 -31.07 -32.09 12.34
N GLN A 265 -30.25 -33.02 11.82
CA GLN A 265 -30.71 -34.39 11.59
C GLN A 265 -30.67 -35.17 12.91
N ASP A 266 -31.74 -35.08 13.69
CA ASP A 266 -32.02 -36.05 14.74
C ASP A 266 -33.04 -37.08 14.22
N GLU A 267 -32.91 -38.35 14.61
CA GLU A 267 -33.68 -39.48 14.04
C GLU A 267 -35.21 -39.34 14.22
N HIS A 268 -35.68 -38.36 15.00
CA HIS A 268 -37.09 -38.17 15.32
C HIS A 268 -37.66 -36.75 15.12
N LYS A 269 -36.89 -35.76 14.65
CA LYS A 269 -37.42 -34.42 14.30
C LYS A 269 -36.51 -33.68 13.31
N ASP A 270 -37.09 -33.20 12.21
CA ASP A 270 -36.50 -32.15 11.36
C ASP A 270 -36.87 -30.78 11.96
N GLU A 271 -36.02 -30.22 12.82
CA GLU A 271 -36.12 -28.84 13.28
C GLU A 271 -35.00 -28.01 12.64
N GLN A 272 -35.37 -26.85 12.09
CA GLN A 272 -34.45 -25.92 11.42
C GLN A 272 -34.13 -24.79 12.38
N HIS A 273 -32.84 -24.57 12.63
CA HIS A 273 -32.35 -23.63 13.63
C HIS A 273 -31.65 -22.44 12.97
N ASN A 274 -31.89 -21.25 13.50
CA ASN A 274 -31.22 -20.01 13.08
C ASN A 274 -30.05 -19.72 14.00
N VAL A 275 -28.86 -19.66 13.39
CA VAL A 275 -27.70 -19.04 14.01
C VAL A 275 -27.38 -17.78 13.20
N SER A 276 -27.24 -16.66 13.89
CA SER A 276 -26.82 -15.40 13.27
C SER A 276 -25.60 -14.84 13.97
N TYR A 277 -24.77 -14.12 13.22
CA TYR A 277 -23.73 -13.30 13.80
C TYR A 277 -23.72 -11.90 13.19
N GLU A 278 -23.34 -10.93 14.01
CA GLU A 278 -22.99 -9.58 13.61
C GLU A 278 -21.48 -9.39 13.79
N PHE A 279 -20.81 -9.01 12.72
CA PHE A 279 -19.44 -8.53 12.74
C PHE A 279 -19.44 -7.01 12.81
N GLU A 280 -18.86 -6.44 13.85
CA GLU A 280 -18.68 -4.99 13.96
C GLU A 280 -17.18 -4.67 13.95
N ILE A 281 -16.75 -3.78 13.08
CA ILE A 281 -15.36 -3.31 13.02
C ILE A 281 -15.37 -1.84 13.38
N LYS A 282 -14.83 -1.51 14.54
CA LYS A 282 -14.82 -0.14 15.05
C LYS A 282 -13.52 0.13 15.78
N ASP A 283 -12.86 1.27 15.50
CA ASP A 283 -11.67 1.72 16.22
C ASP A 283 -10.56 0.62 16.30
N ASN A 284 -10.27 -0.08 15.20
CA ASN A 284 -9.34 -1.23 15.16
C ASN A 284 -9.71 -2.41 16.08
N ARG A 285 -11.00 -2.61 16.32
CA ARG A 285 -11.55 -3.73 17.07
C ARG A 285 -12.59 -4.45 16.23
N VAL A 286 -12.39 -5.76 16.05
CA VAL A 286 -13.42 -6.66 15.50
C VAL A 286 -14.26 -7.19 16.67
N THR A 287 -15.57 -7.09 16.58
CA THR A 287 -16.53 -7.65 17.54
C THR A 287 -17.41 -8.64 16.80
N ILE A 288 -17.61 -9.85 17.34
CA ILE A 288 -18.47 -10.87 16.73
C ILE A 288 -19.61 -11.19 17.68
N LYS A 289 -20.80 -10.63 17.46
CA LYS A 289 -21.97 -10.93 18.28
C LYS A 289 -22.68 -12.13 17.68
N GLY A 290 -22.66 -13.27 18.35
CA GLY A 290 -23.41 -14.46 17.94
C GLY A 290 -24.77 -14.52 18.64
N SER A 291 -25.80 -14.96 17.93
CA SER A 291 -27.07 -15.35 18.54
C SER A 291 -27.55 -16.67 17.94
N SER A 292 -28.13 -17.52 18.79
CA SER A 292 -28.73 -18.79 18.39
C SER A 292 -30.14 -18.88 18.98
N ASP A 293 -31.05 -19.52 18.25
CA ASP A 293 -32.37 -19.89 18.75
C ASP A 293 -32.38 -21.25 19.48
N VAL A 294 -31.21 -21.88 19.67
CA VAL A 294 -31.04 -23.17 20.34
C VAL A 294 -30.44 -22.97 21.75
N ASP A 295 -31.17 -23.41 22.78
CA ASP A 295 -30.73 -23.42 24.20
C ASP A 295 -29.65 -24.52 24.50
N ASP A 296 -29.09 -25.17 23.47
CA ASP A 296 -28.17 -26.30 23.64
C ASP A 296 -26.71 -25.84 23.55
N GLU A 297 -26.09 -25.63 24.72
CA GLU A 297 -24.70 -25.19 24.96
C GLU A 297 -23.61 -26.09 24.29
N SER A 298 -23.98 -27.18 23.61
CA SER A 298 -23.08 -28.32 23.38
C SER A 298 -22.54 -28.53 21.96
N LYS A 299 -22.94 -27.75 20.95
CA LYS A 299 -22.57 -28.01 19.54
C LYS A 299 -21.49 -27.13 18.92
N TYR A 300 -21.38 -25.85 19.28
CA TYR A 300 -20.27 -25.00 18.83
C TYR A 300 -19.65 -24.35 20.06
N GLN A 301 -18.41 -24.71 20.37
CA GLN A 301 -17.71 -24.17 21.54
C GLN A 301 -16.65 -23.15 21.13
N TYR A 302 -16.28 -23.11 19.84
CA TYR A 302 -15.15 -22.34 19.38
C TYR A 302 -15.38 -21.73 17.99
N LEU A 303 -14.86 -20.51 17.83
CA LEU A 303 -14.71 -19.80 16.57
C LEU A 303 -13.22 -19.76 16.23
N TYR A 304 -12.84 -20.21 15.04
CA TYR A 304 -11.51 -19.97 14.49
C TYR A 304 -11.59 -18.90 13.42
N TYR A 305 -10.71 -17.90 13.51
CA TYR A 305 -10.57 -16.91 12.45
C TYR A 305 -9.16 -16.94 11.89
N GLN A 306 -9.06 -16.58 10.60
CA GLN A 306 -7.81 -16.39 9.89
C GLN A 306 -7.86 -15.06 9.14
N VAL A 307 -6.81 -14.27 9.30
CA VAL A 307 -6.60 -12.97 8.66
C VAL A 307 -5.38 -13.09 7.77
N LYS A 308 -5.54 -12.84 6.48
CA LYS A 308 -4.44 -12.78 5.50
C LYS A 308 -4.24 -11.35 5.04
N ASP A 309 -3.02 -10.89 4.84
CA ASP A 309 -2.75 -9.59 4.20
C ASP A 309 -2.95 -9.65 2.67
N ALA A 310 -2.75 -8.52 2.00
CA ALA A 310 -2.83 -8.38 0.54
C ALA A 310 -1.87 -9.29 -0.26
N ALA A 311 -0.84 -9.84 0.39
CA ALA A 311 0.07 -10.82 -0.21
C ALA A 311 -0.38 -12.27 0.04
N GLY A 312 -1.54 -12.48 0.67
CA GLY A 312 -2.06 -13.78 1.06
C GLY A 312 -1.40 -14.37 2.30
N LYS A 313 -0.52 -13.62 2.98
CA LYS A 313 0.17 -14.08 4.20
C LYS A 313 -0.79 -14.03 5.36
N VAL A 314 -0.96 -15.14 6.07
CA VAL A 314 -1.70 -15.17 7.34
C VAL A 314 -0.97 -14.27 8.34
N VAL A 315 -1.54 -13.10 8.64
CA VAL A 315 -1.00 -12.14 9.61
C VAL A 315 -1.55 -12.38 11.02
N LYS A 316 -2.72 -13.01 11.12
CA LYS A 316 -3.30 -13.40 12.40
C LYS A 316 -4.22 -14.60 12.22
N ALA A 317 -4.21 -15.53 13.18
CA ALA A 317 -5.25 -16.52 13.34
C ALA A 317 -5.44 -16.80 14.82
N ASN A 318 -6.65 -17.14 15.25
CA ASN A 318 -6.88 -17.54 16.62
C ASN A 318 -8.18 -18.36 16.74
N THR A 319 -8.24 -19.17 17.79
CA THR A 319 -9.44 -19.89 18.21
C THR A 319 -9.97 -19.22 19.46
N VAL A 320 -11.26 -18.85 19.45
CA VAL A 320 -11.92 -18.12 20.52
C VAL A 320 -13.06 -18.99 21.05
N PRO A 321 -13.07 -19.33 22.35
CA PRO A 321 -14.22 -20.00 22.93
C PRO A 321 -15.45 -19.09 22.83
N ILE A 322 -16.56 -19.65 22.37
CA ILE A 322 -17.84 -18.96 22.29
C ILE A 322 -18.70 -19.48 23.43
N ASP A 323 -19.11 -18.57 24.29
CA ASP A 323 -20.17 -18.82 25.26
C ASP A 323 -21.47 -18.27 24.67
N PHE A 324 -22.35 -19.16 24.20
CA PHE A 324 -23.66 -18.75 23.67
C PHE A 324 -24.68 -18.43 24.78
N SER A 325 -24.34 -18.62 26.05
CA SER A 325 -25.19 -18.23 27.20
C SER A 325 -25.12 -16.72 27.47
N GLU A 326 -24.04 -16.05 27.06
CA GLU A 326 -23.94 -14.60 26.98
C GLU A 326 -24.20 -14.19 25.52
N TYR A 327 -25.27 -13.43 25.26
CA TYR A 327 -25.71 -12.97 23.91
C TYR A 327 -24.65 -12.20 23.07
N GLU A 328 -23.41 -12.10 23.55
CA GLU A 328 -22.32 -11.38 22.92
C GLU A 328 -20.98 -11.98 23.39
N THR A 329 -20.21 -12.56 22.47
CA THR A 329 -18.78 -12.80 22.69
C THR A 329 -17.99 -11.68 22.00
N SER A 330 -16.88 -11.22 22.57
CA SER A 330 -16.04 -10.23 21.89
C SER A 330 -14.57 -10.50 22.16
N PHE A 331 -13.75 -10.35 21.13
CA PHE A 331 -12.30 -10.46 21.26
C PHE A 331 -11.63 -9.32 20.50
N ASN A 332 -10.52 -8.81 21.03
CA ASN A 332 -9.81 -7.72 20.38
C ASN A 332 -8.84 -8.28 19.33
N LEU A 333 -8.95 -7.77 18.10
CA LEU A 333 -8.06 -8.08 17.00
C LEU A 333 -7.34 -6.82 16.55
N PHE A 334 -6.04 -6.76 16.82
CA PHE A 334 -5.18 -5.65 16.42
C PHE A 334 -4.45 -6.02 15.13
N LEU A 335 -4.67 -5.24 14.07
CA LEU A 335 -4.04 -5.37 12.76
C LEU A 335 -3.46 -4.00 12.38
N SER A 336 -2.35 -3.98 11.64
CA SER A 336 -1.80 -2.76 11.05
C SER A 336 -2.71 -2.22 9.93
N GLU A 337 -2.50 -0.99 9.48
CA GLU A 337 -3.17 -0.48 8.27
C GLU A 337 -2.92 -1.44 7.10
N GLY A 338 -3.97 -1.75 6.33
CA GLY A 338 -3.84 -2.67 5.21
C GLY A 338 -5.14 -3.27 4.73
N ILE A 339 -5.04 -4.02 3.64
CA ILE A 339 -6.13 -4.83 3.08
C ILE A 339 -5.93 -6.25 3.57
N TYR A 340 -6.98 -6.82 4.16
CA TYR A 340 -6.94 -8.16 4.72
C TYR A 340 -8.09 -9.03 4.22
N ASP A 341 -7.79 -10.28 3.90
CA ASP A 341 -8.79 -11.33 3.74
C ASP A 341 -9.09 -11.95 5.11
N PHE A 342 -10.34 -11.84 5.55
CA PHE A 342 -10.81 -12.40 6.81
C PHE A 342 -11.70 -13.62 6.56
N ASN A 343 -11.30 -14.76 7.12
CA ASN A 343 -12.02 -16.03 7.05
C ASN A 343 -12.42 -16.47 8.46
N VAL A 344 -13.64 -16.95 8.63
CA VAL A 344 -14.15 -17.46 9.91
C VAL A 344 -14.73 -18.86 9.75
N TYR A 345 -14.39 -19.71 10.70
CA TYR A 345 -14.75 -21.11 10.77
C TYR A 345 -15.34 -21.40 12.16
N PHE A 346 -16.35 -22.27 12.23
CA PHE A 346 -16.94 -22.73 13.49
C PHE A 346 -16.68 -24.22 13.67
N GLY A 347 -16.39 -24.63 14.91
CA GLY A 347 -16.05 -26.03 15.22
C GLY A 347 -16.36 -26.43 16.66
N LYS A 348 -16.29 -27.74 16.90
CA LYS A 348 -16.39 -28.38 18.21
C LYS A 348 -15.08 -29.10 18.52
N GLU A 349 -14.63 -29.00 19.76
CA GLU A 349 -13.46 -29.74 20.24
C GLU A 349 -13.94 -31.09 20.82
N GLU A 350 -13.44 -32.20 20.27
CA GLU A 350 -13.64 -33.53 20.85
C GLU A 350 -12.30 -34.02 21.40
N ASN A 351 -12.10 -33.83 22.71
CA ASN A 351 -10.99 -34.40 23.49
C ASN A 351 -9.59 -33.84 23.22
N GLY A 352 -9.46 -32.51 23.20
CA GLY A 352 -8.30 -31.83 23.75
C GLY A 352 -6.96 -32.03 23.04
N ASP A 353 -6.97 -32.27 21.72
CA ASP A 353 -5.88 -31.89 20.80
C ASP A 353 -6.26 -32.10 19.31
N ASP A 354 -7.34 -32.83 18.99
CA ASP A 354 -7.83 -33.04 17.61
C ASP A 354 -9.17 -32.32 17.33
N LEU A 355 -9.19 -31.50 16.26
CA LEU A 355 -10.29 -30.64 15.83
C LEU A 355 -10.75 -31.07 14.42
N GLU A 356 -11.76 -31.96 14.31
CA GLU A 356 -12.05 -32.68 13.04
C GLU A 356 -13.12 -32.06 12.10
N GLU A 357 -13.98 -31.12 12.52
CA GLU A 357 -15.02 -30.58 11.61
C GLU A 357 -15.09 -29.05 11.60
N TRP A 358 -14.64 -28.45 10.50
CA TRP A 358 -14.81 -27.04 10.19
C TRP A 358 -15.83 -26.87 9.07
N LEU A 359 -16.92 -26.16 9.34
CA LEU A 359 -17.77 -25.63 8.27
C LEU A 359 -17.18 -24.26 7.85
N GLU A 360 -16.77 -24.12 6.59
CA GLU A 360 -16.40 -22.82 6.02
C GLU A 360 -17.68 -22.03 5.75
N ILE A 361 -17.98 -21.03 6.58
CA ILE A 361 -19.27 -20.30 6.55
C ILE A 361 -19.16 -18.95 5.80
N THR A 362 -17.93 -18.45 5.58
CA THR A 362 -17.68 -17.16 4.94
C THR A 362 -16.87 -17.31 3.65
N SER A 363 -17.31 -16.65 2.58
CA SER A 363 -16.38 -16.22 1.53
C SER A 363 -15.40 -15.18 2.11
N PRO A 364 -14.17 -15.05 1.57
CA PRO A 364 -13.22 -14.05 2.03
C PRO A 364 -13.86 -12.67 2.07
N SER A 365 -13.95 -12.07 3.26
CA SER A 365 -14.34 -10.67 3.42
C SER A 365 -13.07 -9.84 3.37
N ILE A 366 -13.02 -8.91 2.42
CA ILE A 366 -11.89 -8.00 2.27
C ILE A 366 -12.13 -6.83 3.20
N ILE A 367 -11.29 -6.71 4.22
CA ILE A 367 -11.34 -5.65 5.20
C ILE A 367 -10.22 -4.68 4.88
N LYS A 368 -10.58 -3.43 4.54
CA LYS A 368 -9.63 -2.33 4.55
C LYS A 368 -9.60 -1.73 5.95
N ILE A 369 -8.49 -1.90 6.64
CA ILE A 369 -8.24 -1.20 7.88
C ILE A 369 -7.54 0.09 7.49
N SER A 370 -8.30 1.19 7.53
CA SER A 370 -7.83 2.53 7.18
C SER A 370 -6.92 3.14 8.25
N ASP A 371 -6.91 2.55 9.44
CA ASP A 371 -6.24 3.12 10.59
C ASP A 371 -5.16 2.15 11.05
N GLU A 372 -3.90 2.48 10.81
CA GLU A 372 -2.92 2.21 11.85
C GLU A 372 -3.36 3.08 13.03
N ILE A 373 -3.67 2.51 14.20
CA ILE A 373 -3.20 3.18 15.42
C ILE A 373 -1.73 2.79 15.51
N SER A 374 -0.93 3.36 14.61
CA SER A 374 0.21 4.05 15.12
C SER A 374 -0.39 5.21 15.90
N PHE A 375 -0.21 5.19 17.23
CA PHE A 375 0.39 6.42 17.73
C PHE A 375 1.57 6.63 16.79
N ALA A 376 1.61 7.73 16.05
CA ALA A 376 2.86 8.19 15.46
C ALA A 376 3.85 8.29 16.63
N VAL A 377 4.49 7.17 16.95
CA VAL A 377 5.64 7.00 17.81
C VAL A 377 6.76 7.20 16.82
N GLY A 378 7.29 8.42 16.82
CA GLY A 378 8.00 9.01 15.69
C GLY A 378 7.40 10.32 15.22
N LEU A 379 6.94 11.19 16.14
CA LEU A 379 6.80 12.61 15.80
C LEU A 379 8.20 13.22 15.80
N ASP A 380 8.86 13.15 14.65
CA ASP A 380 10.13 13.82 14.45
C ASP A 380 9.99 15.32 14.74
N ASP A 381 10.92 15.79 15.56
CA ASP A 381 10.75 16.79 16.60
C ASP A 381 10.86 18.25 16.13
N HIS A 382 10.34 18.57 14.95
CA HIS A 382 10.42 19.92 14.41
C HIS A 382 9.13 20.32 13.70
N ASN A 383 8.56 21.49 14.03
CA ASN A 383 7.59 22.18 13.16
C ASN A 383 8.19 22.47 11.76
N VAL A 384 9.49 22.22 11.55
CA VAL A 384 10.21 22.33 10.29
C VAL A 384 11.08 21.08 10.09
N VAL A 385 10.68 20.19 9.21
CA VAL A 385 11.49 19.08 8.70
C VAL A 385 12.31 19.57 7.50
N TYR A 386 13.45 18.92 7.24
CA TYR A 386 14.24 19.19 6.05
C TYR A 386 14.42 17.92 5.20
N THR A 387 13.75 17.85 4.06
CA THR A 387 13.97 16.78 3.08
C THR A 387 15.20 17.04 2.23
N LYS A 388 16.19 16.14 2.30
CA LYS A 388 17.44 16.23 1.51
C LYS A 388 17.28 15.55 0.14
N TYR A 389 17.73 16.23 -0.90
CA TYR A 389 17.77 15.71 -2.27
C TYR A 389 19.21 15.53 -2.74
N ASN A 390 19.48 14.40 -3.39
CA ASN A 390 20.81 14.04 -3.88
C ASN A 390 21.13 14.68 -5.26
N MET A 391 20.85 15.97 -5.38
CA MET A 391 21.17 16.82 -6.55
C MET A 391 21.51 18.23 -6.08
N THR A 392 22.35 18.95 -6.82
CA THR A 392 22.61 20.37 -6.56
C THR A 392 21.44 21.23 -7.08
N LEU A 393 21.35 22.49 -6.60
CA LEU A 393 20.36 23.45 -7.11
C LEU A 393 20.50 23.64 -8.62
N GLU A 394 21.73 23.73 -9.14
CA GLU A 394 22.03 23.93 -10.56
C GLU A 394 21.57 22.73 -11.43
N GLU A 395 21.77 21.49 -10.97
CA GLU A 395 21.30 20.29 -11.69
C GLU A 395 19.78 20.23 -11.81
N ILE A 396 19.07 20.65 -10.76
CA ILE A 396 17.60 20.72 -10.75
C ILE A 396 17.16 21.88 -11.65
N LEU A 397 17.80 23.04 -11.55
CA LEU A 397 17.50 24.21 -12.38
C LEU A 397 17.63 23.89 -13.88
N ASP A 398 18.66 23.16 -14.29
CA ASP A 398 18.82 22.70 -15.67
C ASP A 398 17.64 21.86 -16.16
N LYS A 399 17.17 20.92 -15.33
CA LYS A 399 15.99 20.10 -15.63
C LYS A 399 14.73 20.95 -15.73
N GLN A 400 14.55 21.92 -14.82
CA GLN A 400 13.40 22.83 -14.83
C GLN A 400 13.39 23.71 -16.07
N MET A 401 14.55 24.22 -16.49
CA MET A 401 14.65 25.05 -17.70
C MET A 401 14.33 24.27 -18.98
N ALA A 402 14.54 22.95 -19.00
CA ALA A 402 14.26 22.10 -20.15
C ALA A 402 12.75 21.95 -20.45
N VAL A 403 11.86 22.22 -19.49
CA VAL A 403 10.40 22.11 -19.66
C VAL A 403 9.69 23.45 -19.93
N ASN A 404 10.44 24.48 -20.33
CA ASN A 404 9.92 25.80 -20.70
C ASN A 404 8.99 26.43 -19.63
N PRO A 405 9.49 26.68 -18.41
CA PRO A 405 8.69 27.24 -17.33
C PRO A 405 8.12 28.61 -17.69
N GLN A 406 6.94 28.94 -17.15
CA GLN A 406 6.18 30.13 -17.51
C GLN A 406 6.12 31.15 -16.36
N THR A 407 5.86 32.41 -16.69
CA THR A 407 5.68 33.48 -15.71
C THR A 407 4.84 34.64 -16.28
N ASP A 408 4.16 35.36 -15.39
CA ASP A 408 3.42 36.60 -15.67
C ASP A 408 4.16 37.87 -15.19
N LEU A 409 5.34 37.73 -14.57
CA LEU A 409 6.11 38.82 -13.95
C LEU A 409 6.45 39.98 -14.89
N TYR A 410 6.53 39.72 -16.20
CA TYR A 410 6.95 40.72 -17.19
C TYR A 410 5.78 41.52 -17.79
N GLY A 411 4.55 41.27 -17.33
CA GLY A 411 3.33 41.89 -17.87
C GLY A 411 2.99 41.46 -19.31
N GLY A 412 1.75 41.67 -19.72
CA GLY A 412 1.27 41.33 -21.07
C GLY A 412 0.99 39.83 -21.30
N GLY A 413 0.61 39.10 -20.25
CA GLY A 413 0.25 37.68 -20.30
C GLY A 413 1.42 36.74 -19.99
N TRP A 414 1.15 35.43 -20.10
CA TRP A 414 2.11 34.35 -19.84
C TRP A 414 3.27 34.35 -20.84
N LYS A 415 4.49 34.25 -20.32
CA LYS A 415 5.75 34.23 -21.08
C LYS A 415 6.71 33.20 -20.50
N SER A 416 7.67 32.73 -21.30
CA SER A 416 8.77 31.90 -20.80
C SER A 416 9.58 32.64 -19.74
N ALA A 417 9.82 31.98 -18.61
CA ALA A 417 10.60 32.50 -17.50
C ALA A 417 12.10 32.54 -17.83
N LYS A 418 12.79 33.56 -17.33
CA LYS A 418 14.25 33.62 -17.33
C LYS A 418 14.82 32.66 -16.28
N ARG A 419 16.05 32.19 -16.52
CA ARG A 419 16.73 31.24 -15.63
C ARG A 419 16.86 31.79 -14.21
N GLU A 420 17.20 33.06 -14.06
CA GLU A 420 17.41 33.69 -12.75
C GLU A 420 16.09 33.79 -11.94
N ASP A 421 14.96 33.99 -12.64
CA ASP A 421 13.66 34.01 -11.98
C ASP A 421 13.23 32.60 -11.56
N VAL A 422 13.53 31.57 -12.37
CA VAL A 422 13.28 30.16 -12.00
C VAL A 422 14.14 29.78 -10.80
N GLU A 423 15.42 30.13 -10.80
CA GLU A 423 16.35 29.91 -9.69
C GLU A 423 15.83 30.57 -8.40
N TYR A 424 15.33 31.80 -8.49
CA TYR A 424 14.80 32.52 -7.33
C TYR A 424 13.69 31.75 -6.60
N TYR A 425 12.67 31.28 -7.34
CA TYR A 425 11.55 30.53 -6.76
C TYR A 425 11.89 29.07 -6.46
N LEU A 426 12.87 28.51 -7.15
CA LEU A 426 13.36 27.16 -6.89
C LEU A 426 14.22 27.12 -5.62
N ASN A 427 15.00 28.14 -5.29
CA ASN A 427 15.93 28.09 -4.15
C ASN A 427 15.20 28.28 -2.80
N PRO A 428 15.09 27.24 -1.94
CA PRO A 428 14.39 27.35 -0.65
C PRO A 428 15.06 28.33 0.32
N GLU A 429 16.38 28.56 0.18
CA GLU A 429 17.12 29.50 1.04
C GLU A 429 16.67 30.96 0.84
N ASN A 430 16.06 31.30 -0.30
CA ASN A 430 15.45 32.62 -0.52
C ASN A 430 14.20 32.85 0.34
N PHE A 431 13.64 31.80 0.91
CA PHE A 431 12.39 31.79 1.67
C PHE A 431 12.58 31.26 3.09
N ASN A 432 13.81 31.04 3.53
CA ASN A 432 14.10 30.39 4.79
C ASN A 432 13.91 31.35 5.97
N PHE A 433 13.14 30.91 6.97
CA PHE A 433 12.90 31.65 8.21
C PHE A 433 13.59 30.93 9.37
N TYR A 434 14.61 31.56 9.95
CA TYR A 434 15.20 31.12 11.21
C TYR A 434 14.48 31.86 12.34
N PRO A 435 13.67 31.17 13.17
CA PRO A 435 13.24 31.75 14.44
C PRO A 435 14.44 31.76 15.39
N GLU A 436 15.40 32.65 15.15
CA GLU A 436 16.31 33.06 16.21
C GLU A 436 15.47 33.88 17.19
N GLU A 437 15.21 33.30 18.37
CA GLU A 437 14.40 33.81 19.49
C GLU A 437 12.88 33.54 19.38
N GLY A 438 12.34 32.62 20.22
CA GLY A 438 10.88 32.45 20.32
C GLY A 438 10.33 31.20 21.04
N ILE A 439 11.14 30.25 21.50
CA ILE A 439 10.61 29.11 22.28
C ILE A 439 10.64 29.46 23.77
N ASP A 440 9.55 30.06 24.25
CA ASP A 440 9.43 30.38 25.68
C ASP A 440 8.79 29.24 26.49
N GLN A 441 7.98 28.38 25.86
CA GLN A 441 7.14 27.42 26.58
C GLN A 441 6.94 26.09 25.85
N ILE A 442 6.70 25.03 26.64
CA ILE A 442 6.43 23.63 26.27
C ILE A 442 5.07 23.24 26.86
N VAL A 443 4.11 22.83 26.05
CA VAL A 443 2.76 22.38 26.44
C VAL A 443 2.69 20.86 26.37
N VAL A 444 2.17 20.18 27.39
CA VAL A 444 2.07 18.71 27.40
C VAL A 444 0.89 18.22 26.56
N ASN A 445 1.12 17.30 25.62
CA ASN A 445 0.08 16.70 24.74
C ASN A 445 -0.25 15.23 25.08
N ALA A 446 0.31 14.68 26.15
CA ALA A 446 -0.04 13.34 26.65
C ALA A 446 -0.87 13.41 27.92
N SER A 447 -1.83 12.49 28.09
CA SER A 447 -2.68 12.37 29.28
C SER A 447 -1.86 12.37 30.58
N SER A 448 -0.69 11.72 30.55
CA SER A 448 0.35 11.80 31.57
C SER A 448 1.72 11.55 30.94
N LEU A 449 2.69 12.44 31.17
CA LEU A 449 4.04 12.38 30.61
C LEU A 449 5.10 12.29 31.71
N ASN A 450 6.01 11.33 31.60
CA ASN A 450 7.11 11.15 32.54
C ASN A 450 8.19 12.24 32.37
N VAL A 451 8.59 12.86 33.47
CA VAL A 451 9.76 13.74 33.50
C VAL A 451 10.94 12.96 34.09
N ARG A 452 12.11 13.02 33.44
CA ARG A 452 13.32 12.25 33.78
C ARG A 452 14.51 13.14 34.13
N ARG A 453 15.55 12.55 34.73
CA ARG A 453 16.81 13.25 35.07
C ARG A 453 17.66 13.62 33.86
N GLY A 454 17.54 12.92 32.74
CA GLY A 454 18.32 13.12 31.52
C GLY A 454 17.54 12.76 30.26
N PRO A 455 18.08 13.08 29.06
CA PRO A 455 17.41 12.97 27.77
C PRO A 455 17.42 11.54 27.21
N SER A 456 16.93 10.57 27.99
CA SER A 456 16.69 9.20 27.52
C SER A 456 15.78 8.42 28.47
N THR A 457 15.23 7.31 27.99
CA THR A 457 14.43 6.38 28.82
C THR A 457 15.24 5.65 29.88
N SER A 458 16.57 5.61 29.78
CA SER A 458 17.46 4.97 30.76
C SER A 458 17.70 5.82 32.01
N TYR A 459 17.40 7.12 31.98
CA TYR A 459 17.48 7.98 33.17
C TYR A 459 16.26 7.81 34.08
N ASP A 460 16.49 7.93 35.39
CA ASP A 460 15.43 7.83 36.40
C ASP A 460 14.30 8.84 36.16
N ARG A 461 13.06 8.36 36.31
CA ARG A 461 11.87 9.21 36.38
C ARG A 461 11.89 10.02 37.68
N ILE A 462 11.70 11.33 37.57
CA ILE A 462 11.63 12.25 38.73
C ILE A 462 10.21 12.67 39.08
N THR A 463 9.30 12.71 38.10
CA THR A 463 7.86 13.01 38.29
C THR A 463 7.08 12.66 37.01
N SER A 464 5.81 13.01 36.94
CA SER A 464 5.04 13.14 35.69
C SER A 464 4.29 14.48 35.65
N VAL A 465 3.85 14.86 34.45
CA VAL A 465 3.09 16.08 34.13
C VAL A 465 1.87 15.72 33.28
N SER A 466 0.79 16.50 33.34
CA SER A 466 -0.51 16.19 32.71
C SER A 466 -0.75 16.98 31.42
N ARG A 467 -1.60 16.47 30.53
CA ARG A 467 -2.04 17.15 29.30
C ARG A 467 -2.47 18.61 29.57
N GLY A 468 -2.08 19.52 28.67
CA GLY A 468 -2.36 20.95 28.74
C GLY A 468 -1.48 21.73 29.72
N ALA A 469 -0.65 21.07 30.54
CA ALA A 469 0.28 21.76 31.42
C ALA A 469 1.40 22.43 30.62
N THR A 470 1.74 23.66 30.98
CA THR A 470 2.77 24.44 30.28
C THR A 470 3.98 24.67 31.16
N TYR A 471 5.18 24.55 30.58
CA TYR A 471 6.45 24.73 31.26
C TYR A 471 7.41 25.59 30.44
N GLU A 472 8.24 26.38 31.12
CA GLU A 472 9.31 27.12 30.46
C GLU A 472 10.30 26.15 29.78
N PHE A 473 10.60 26.43 28.52
CA PHE A 473 11.65 25.73 27.78
C PHE A 473 13.03 26.12 28.34
N VAL A 474 13.90 25.14 28.57
CA VAL A 474 15.25 25.40 29.09
C VAL A 474 16.32 24.97 28.09
N ASP A 475 16.18 23.77 27.51
CA ASP A 475 17.24 23.14 26.73
C ASP A 475 16.68 21.98 25.88
N PHE A 476 17.42 21.57 24.86
CA PHE A 476 17.07 20.46 23.97
C PHE A 476 18.26 19.53 23.73
N SER A 477 18.03 18.22 23.76
CA SER A 477 19.03 17.21 23.45
C SER A 477 18.34 15.92 23.02
N ASP A 478 18.75 15.37 21.87
CA ASP A 478 18.39 14.02 21.40
C ASP A 478 16.89 13.68 21.46
N GLY A 479 16.01 14.62 21.08
CA GLY A 479 14.55 14.40 21.09
C GLY A 479 13.89 14.61 22.46
N TRP A 480 14.62 15.19 23.43
CA TRP A 480 14.09 15.52 24.75
C TRP A 480 14.17 17.01 25.05
N TYR A 481 13.11 17.51 25.67
CA TYR A 481 13.01 18.88 26.15
C TYR A 481 13.27 18.94 27.63
N LYS A 482 14.20 19.81 28.03
CA LYS A 482 14.38 20.18 29.42
C LYS A 482 13.38 21.26 29.77
N ILE A 483 12.51 20.94 30.72
CA ILE A 483 11.47 21.83 31.22
C ILE A 483 11.78 22.30 32.63
N ASN A 484 11.38 23.54 32.94
CA ASN A 484 11.47 24.09 34.28
C ASN A 484 10.24 23.71 35.13
N LEU A 485 10.43 22.88 36.16
CA LEU A 485 9.36 22.52 37.14
C LEU A 485 9.41 23.43 38.39
N GLY A 486 10.02 24.61 38.30
CA GLY A 486 10.26 25.52 39.41
C GLY A 486 11.48 25.12 40.24
N SER A 487 11.31 24.33 41.30
CA SER A 487 12.41 23.96 42.22
C SER A 487 13.42 22.96 41.63
N ARG A 488 13.11 22.38 40.47
CA ARG A 488 13.95 21.40 39.77
C ARG A 488 13.70 21.49 38.26
N LYS A 489 14.65 21.03 37.47
CA LYS A 489 14.52 20.86 36.02
C LYS A 489 14.49 19.38 35.68
N GLY A 490 13.83 19.02 34.60
CA GLY A 490 13.78 17.64 34.15
C GLY A 490 13.45 17.54 32.67
N TRP A 491 13.62 16.35 32.12
CA TRP A 491 13.52 16.09 30.69
C TRP A 491 12.23 15.34 30.37
N VAL A 492 11.50 15.82 29.36
CA VAL A 492 10.32 15.18 28.78
C VAL A 492 10.60 14.86 27.31
N HIS A 493 10.05 13.76 26.80
CA HIS A 493 10.26 13.35 25.41
C HIS A 493 9.45 14.24 24.47
N GLY A 494 10.01 14.59 23.32
CA GLY A 494 9.44 15.52 22.34
C GLY A 494 8.08 15.12 21.80
N ASP A 495 7.88 13.84 21.48
CA ASP A 495 6.63 13.25 20.98
C ASP A 495 5.38 13.55 21.83
N PHE A 496 5.55 13.94 23.10
CA PHE A 496 4.45 14.15 24.04
C PHE A 496 4.28 15.61 24.46
N VAL A 497 4.97 16.54 23.79
CA VAL A 497 4.86 17.97 24.06
C VAL A 497 4.75 18.78 22.78
N LEU A 498 4.06 19.91 22.86
CA LEU A 498 4.01 20.94 21.84
C LEU A 498 4.95 22.06 22.27
N ARG A 499 5.77 22.58 21.36
CA ARG A 499 6.36 23.91 21.58
C ARG A 499 5.21 24.91 21.54
N SER A 500 5.23 25.92 22.41
CA SER A 500 4.30 27.04 22.29
C SER A 500 4.30 27.51 20.85
N ALA A 501 3.13 27.50 20.24
CA ALA A 501 2.94 27.77 18.82
C ALA A 501 3.69 29.05 18.47
N VAL A 502 4.56 28.97 17.46
CA VAL A 502 4.88 30.15 16.66
C VAL A 502 3.52 30.57 16.12
N SER A 503 2.98 31.70 16.58
CA SER A 503 1.74 32.23 16.02
C SER A 503 1.94 32.36 14.52
N SER A 504 0.94 32.04 13.71
CA SER A 504 0.95 32.35 12.27
C SER A 504 1.31 33.81 12.00
N ASN A 505 1.07 34.72 12.96
CA ASN A 505 1.50 36.12 12.91
C ASN A 505 3.02 36.31 12.82
N ASP A 506 3.80 35.38 13.38
CA ASP A 506 5.26 35.43 13.41
C ASP A 506 5.89 34.62 12.26
N VAL A 507 5.08 33.85 11.51
CA VAL A 507 5.51 33.09 10.33
C VAL A 507 5.26 33.91 9.05
N PRO A 508 6.30 34.24 8.26
CA PRO A 508 6.12 34.91 6.98
C PRO A 508 5.24 34.11 6.02
N ASP A 509 4.34 34.76 5.26
CA ASP A 509 3.40 34.12 4.32
C ASP A 509 4.10 33.10 3.42
N HIS A 510 5.24 33.48 2.83
CA HIS A 510 5.97 32.61 1.91
C HIS A 510 6.43 31.27 2.52
N MET A 511 6.48 31.12 3.84
CA MET A 511 6.76 29.84 4.49
C MET A 511 5.66 28.80 4.28
N PHE A 512 4.41 29.23 4.05
CA PHE A 512 3.29 28.31 3.81
C PHE A 512 3.41 27.54 2.50
N GLN A 513 4.36 27.89 1.62
CA GLN A 513 4.68 27.03 0.46
C GLN A 513 5.31 25.69 0.90
N PHE A 514 5.91 25.67 2.09
CA PHE A 514 6.51 24.51 2.71
C PHE A 514 5.58 23.83 3.71
N LEU A 515 4.36 24.35 3.93
CA LEU A 515 3.39 23.72 4.82
C LEU A 515 3.15 22.29 4.38
N ILE A 516 3.27 21.34 5.31
CA ILE A 516 2.94 19.94 5.09
C ILE A 516 1.43 19.86 4.92
N LEU A 517 1.02 19.42 3.73
CA LEU A 517 -0.37 19.28 3.32
C LEU A 517 -0.92 17.89 3.62
N SER A 518 -0.07 16.93 4.03
CA SER A 518 -0.48 15.63 4.54
C SER A 518 -0.83 15.73 6.03
N GLY A 519 -1.98 15.19 6.42
CA GLY A 519 -2.50 15.26 7.79
C GLY A 519 -3.29 16.52 8.10
N SER A 520 -3.75 16.63 9.35
CA SER A 520 -4.68 17.67 9.80
C SER A 520 -3.98 18.85 10.49
N ALA A 521 -4.62 20.02 10.45
CA ALA A 521 -4.26 21.18 11.26
C ALA A 521 -4.80 21.10 12.71
N GLU A 522 -5.57 20.06 13.03
CA GLU A 522 -6.19 19.80 14.34
C GLU A 522 -7.15 20.92 14.78
N VAL A 523 -8.07 21.29 13.88
CA VAL A 523 -9.02 22.41 14.04
C VAL A 523 -10.46 21.92 14.21
N GLU A 524 -11.29 22.73 14.87
CA GLU A 524 -12.72 22.42 15.05
C GLU A 524 -13.57 22.98 13.90
N ALA A 525 -14.70 22.32 13.61
CA ALA A 525 -15.58 22.67 12.48
C ALA A 525 -16.11 24.10 12.58
N GLU A 526 -16.41 24.56 13.80
CA GLU A 526 -16.91 25.92 14.05
C GLU A 526 -15.87 26.97 13.65
N GLU A 527 -14.57 26.67 13.76
CA GLU A 527 -13.52 27.60 13.35
C GLU A 527 -13.44 27.72 11.84
N LEU A 528 -13.59 26.59 11.13
CA LEU A 528 -13.66 26.57 9.67
C LEU A 528 -14.91 27.27 9.15
N ASP A 529 -16.05 27.12 9.82
CA ASP A 529 -17.28 27.80 9.45
C ASP A 529 -17.18 29.33 9.57
N ARG A 530 -16.32 29.86 10.46
CA ARG A 530 -16.00 31.30 10.48
C ARG A 530 -15.33 31.75 9.19
N ILE A 531 -14.38 30.96 8.68
CA ILE A 531 -13.68 31.24 7.41
C ILE A 531 -14.63 31.12 6.22
N LEU A 532 -15.50 30.11 6.25
CA LEU A 532 -16.48 29.80 5.20
C LEU A 532 -17.74 30.68 5.26
N ASN A 533 -17.81 31.63 6.19
CA ASN A 533 -18.94 32.52 6.31
C ASN A 533 -19.12 33.39 5.04
N ASN A 534 -20.33 33.41 4.48
CA ASN A 534 -20.67 34.09 3.22
C ASN A 534 -19.87 33.61 1.98
N LYS A 535 -19.50 32.33 1.92
CA LYS A 535 -18.76 31.71 0.79
C LYS A 535 -19.66 30.83 -0.09
N GLY A 536 -20.85 31.33 -0.43
CA GLY A 536 -21.78 30.63 -1.33
C GLY A 536 -22.14 29.24 -0.82
N THR A 537 -22.08 28.24 -1.70
CA THR A 537 -22.36 26.83 -1.38
C THR A 537 -21.41 26.23 -0.33
N LEU A 538 -20.23 26.83 -0.12
CA LEU A 538 -19.27 26.38 0.90
C LEU A 538 -19.62 26.89 2.30
N HIS A 539 -20.66 27.71 2.46
CA HIS A 539 -21.06 28.20 3.77
C HIS A 539 -21.55 27.06 4.69
N GLY A 540 -20.94 26.93 5.88
CA GLY A 540 -21.35 25.95 6.88
C GLY A 540 -20.86 24.52 6.62
N THR A 541 -19.92 24.33 5.68
CA THR A 541 -19.41 23.01 5.30
C THR A 541 -18.10 22.63 6.02
N GLY A 542 -17.76 23.29 7.14
CA GLY A 542 -16.53 23.02 7.90
C GLY A 542 -16.35 21.54 8.27
N ASN A 543 -17.44 20.86 8.67
CA ASN A 543 -17.42 19.42 8.94
C ASN A 543 -17.04 18.57 7.71
N ALA A 544 -17.47 18.96 6.51
CA ALA A 544 -17.14 18.22 5.29
C ALA A 544 -15.65 18.36 4.94
N PHE A 545 -15.04 19.53 5.18
CA PHE A 545 -13.59 19.71 5.01
C PHE A 545 -12.76 18.94 6.05
N ILE A 546 -13.23 18.86 7.30
CA ILE A 546 -12.58 18.01 8.32
C ILE A 546 -12.71 16.53 7.94
N ALA A 547 -13.90 16.09 7.53
CA ALA A 547 -14.12 14.72 7.07
C ALA A 547 -13.23 14.38 5.88
N ALA A 548 -13.20 15.24 4.86
CA ALA A 548 -12.34 15.10 3.68
C ALA A 548 -10.86 15.03 4.06
N GLY A 549 -10.42 15.91 4.97
CA GLY A 549 -9.02 15.94 5.42
C GLY A 549 -8.62 14.69 6.19
N LYS A 550 -9.51 14.19 7.04
CA LYS A 550 -9.32 12.93 7.77
C LYS A 550 -9.30 11.72 6.84
N GLU A 551 -10.29 11.61 5.95
CA GLU A 551 -10.45 10.46 5.06
C GLU A 551 -9.35 10.36 4.02
N HIS A 552 -8.84 11.50 3.54
CA HIS A 552 -7.88 11.54 2.44
C HIS A 552 -6.50 11.99 2.87
N ASN A 553 -6.24 12.17 4.17
CA ASN A 553 -4.97 12.63 4.72
C ASN A 553 -4.49 13.92 4.05
N VAL A 554 -5.36 14.94 3.99
CA VAL A 554 -5.06 16.26 3.42
C VAL A 554 -5.43 17.36 4.39
N ASN A 555 -4.59 18.38 4.49
CA ASN A 555 -4.80 19.54 5.34
C ASN A 555 -6.09 20.29 4.97
N GLU A 556 -7.03 20.38 5.90
CA GLU A 556 -8.36 20.95 5.70
C GLU A 556 -8.34 22.43 5.29
N LEU A 557 -7.38 23.22 5.78
CA LEU A 557 -7.21 24.63 5.40
C LEU A 557 -6.69 24.76 3.96
N TYR A 558 -5.84 23.84 3.52
CA TYR A 558 -5.43 23.77 2.13
C TYR A 558 -6.60 23.40 1.21
N LEU A 559 -7.42 22.41 1.60
CA LEU A 559 -8.64 22.05 0.86
C LEU A 559 -9.60 23.24 0.75
N ILE A 560 -9.85 23.96 1.85
CA ILE A 560 -10.66 25.19 1.85
C ILE A 560 -10.07 26.24 0.91
N SER A 561 -8.76 26.49 1.01
CA SER A 561 -8.09 27.46 0.15
C SER A 561 -8.25 27.11 -1.32
N HIS A 562 -8.16 25.84 -1.66
CA HIS A 562 -8.29 25.39 -3.03
C HIS A 562 -9.73 25.48 -3.52
N ALA A 563 -10.69 24.99 -2.74
CA ALA A 563 -12.11 25.09 -3.07
C ALA A 563 -12.54 26.55 -3.26
N LEU A 564 -12.14 27.46 -2.37
CA LEU A 564 -12.47 28.88 -2.50
C LEU A 564 -11.90 29.52 -3.77
N LEU A 565 -10.69 29.14 -4.17
CA LEU A 565 -10.07 29.62 -5.40
C LEU A 565 -10.81 29.12 -6.63
N GLU A 566 -11.00 27.81 -6.73
CA GLU A 566 -11.60 27.15 -7.92
C GLU A 566 -13.07 27.51 -8.12
N THR A 567 -13.80 27.75 -7.02
CA THR A 567 -15.23 28.07 -7.07
C THR A 567 -15.54 29.57 -7.04
N GLY A 568 -14.52 30.42 -6.91
CA GLY A 568 -14.72 31.86 -6.76
C GLY A 568 -15.46 32.24 -5.48
N ASN A 569 -15.14 31.61 -4.35
CA ASN A 569 -15.87 31.66 -3.07
C ASN A 569 -17.24 30.97 -3.09
N GLY A 570 -17.32 29.80 -3.72
CA GLY A 570 -18.50 28.92 -3.71
C GLY A 570 -19.65 29.39 -4.58
N THR A 571 -19.39 30.22 -5.61
CA THR A 571 -20.43 30.83 -6.46
C THR A 571 -20.24 30.54 -7.95
N SER A 572 -19.34 29.63 -8.33
CA SER A 572 -19.25 29.16 -9.71
C SER A 572 -20.43 28.26 -10.04
N ASP A 573 -20.85 28.18 -11.30
CA ASP A 573 -21.97 27.32 -11.74
C ASP A 573 -21.78 25.86 -11.28
N LEU A 574 -20.55 25.34 -11.34
CA LEU A 574 -20.20 24.00 -10.89
C LEU A 574 -20.33 23.83 -9.36
N ALA A 575 -20.08 24.89 -8.59
CA ALA A 575 -20.22 24.87 -7.13
C ALA A 575 -21.66 25.13 -6.67
N GLU A 576 -22.44 25.90 -7.42
CA GLU A 576 -23.87 26.12 -7.16
C GLU A 576 -24.72 24.91 -7.57
N GLY A 577 -24.18 24.10 -8.48
CA GLY A 577 -24.72 22.82 -8.90
C GLY A 577 -25.35 22.88 -10.30
N ILE A 578 -25.14 21.83 -11.08
CA ILE A 578 -25.65 21.70 -12.45
C ILE A 578 -26.57 20.48 -12.51
N LEU A 579 -27.75 20.62 -13.11
CA LEU A 579 -28.60 19.47 -13.41
C LEU A 579 -28.00 18.70 -14.60
N VAL A 580 -27.72 17.42 -14.39
CA VAL A 580 -27.23 16.50 -15.42
C VAL A 580 -28.31 15.46 -15.69
N ASP A 581 -28.79 15.41 -16.93
CA ASP A 581 -29.74 14.43 -17.47
C ASP A 581 -29.16 13.62 -18.64
N GLU A 582 -27.92 13.91 -19.04
CA GLU A 582 -27.18 13.23 -20.09
C GLU A 582 -25.69 13.15 -19.74
N VAL A 583 -25.05 12.00 -19.94
CA VAL A 583 -23.60 11.79 -19.81
C VAL A 583 -23.08 11.14 -21.09
N ASP A 584 -22.06 11.76 -21.71
CA ASP A 584 -21.42 11.24 -22.93
C ASP A 584 -22.39 10.90 -24.08
N GLY A 585 -23.44 11.70 -24.26
CA GLY A 585 -24.42 11.47 -25.32
C GLY A 585 -25.59 10.56 -24.93
N LYS A 586 -25.64 10.06 -23.68
CA LYS A 586 -26.62 9.08 -23.21
C LYS A 586 -27.45 9.65 -22.07
N GLU A 587 -28.78 9.53 -22.18
CA GLU A 587 -29.69 9.91 -21.11
C GLU A 587 -29.37 9.15 -19.80
N VAL A 588 -29.35 9.86 -18.70
CA VAL A 588 -29.18 9.34 -17.34
C VAL A 588 -30.33 9.83 -16.44
N GLU A 589 -30.42 9.32 -15.21
CA GLU A 589 -31.39 9.84 -14.23
C GLU A 589 -31.05 11.31 -13.90
N PRO A 590 -31.97 12.27 -14.06
CA PRO A 590 -31.65 13.67 -13.82
C PRO A 590 -31.28 13.94 -12.35
N LYS A 591 -30.03 14.39 -12.11
CA LYS A 591 -29.56 14.77 -10.77
C LYS A 591 -28.79 16.08 -10.80
N VAL A 592 -28.93 16.89 -9.74
CA VAL A 592 -28.07 18.05 -9.53
C VAL A 592 -26.75 17.55 -8.96
N VAL A 593 -25.65 17.99 -9.55
CA VAL A 593 -24.29 17.60 -9.16
C VAL A 593 -23.44 18.82 -8.85
N TYR A 594 -22.47 18.64 -7.99
CA TYR A 594 -21.61 19.71 -7.48
C TYR A 594 -20.14 19.38 -7.73
N ASN A 595 -19.31 20.40 -7.94
CA ASN A 595 -17.88 20.22 -8.15
C ASN A 595 -17.10 21.40 -7.57
N MET A 596 -16.41 21.15 -6.45
CA MET A 596 -15.76 22.19 -5.65
C MET A 596 -14.30 22.47 -6.04
N TYR A 597 -13.73 21.69 -6.95
CA TYR A 597 -12.32 21.81 -7.32
C TYR A 597 -12.10 21.83 -8.84
N GLY A 598 -13.17 22.00 -9.62
CA GLY A 598 -13.10 22.04 -11.09
C GLY A 598 -12.62 20.73 -11.74
N ILE A 599 -12.74 19.60 -11.05
CA ILE A 599 -12.20 18.32 -11.54
C ILE A 599 -12.99 17.87 -12.78
N GLY A 600 -12.29 17.46 -13.84
CA GLY A 600 -12.91 17.05 -15.11
C GLY A 600 -13.36 18.22 -16.01
N ALA A 601 -13.27 19.47 -15.55
CA ALA A 601 -13.60 20.65 -16.34
C ALA A 601 -12.51 20.95 -17.39
N LYS A 602 -12.74 20.58 -18.66
CA LYS A 602 -11.79 20.79 -19.76
C LYS A 602 -12.11 22.07 -20.53
N ASP A 603 -11.09 22.80 -20.98
CA ASP A 603 -11.21 24.09 -21.70
C ASP A 603 -12.27 24.15 -22.80
N ARG A 604 -12.50 23.03 -23.51
CA ARG A 604 -13.48 22.97 -24.60
C ARG A 604 -14.92 23.17 -24.15
N ASP A 605 -15.25 22.73 -22.94
CA ASP A 605 -16.60 22.73 -22.37
C ASP A 605 -16.56 22.43 -20.86
N PRO A 606 -16.03 23.37 -20.05
CA PRO A 606 -15.70 23.09 -18.66
C PRO A 606 -16.92 22.81 -17.78
N HIS A 607 -18.06 23.43 -18.07
CA HIS A 607 -19.27 23.29 -17.24
C HIS A 607 -19.91 21.91 -17.47
N ARG A 608 -20.16 21.52 -18.73
CA ARG A 608 -20.75 20.21 -19.01
C ARG A 608 -19.83 19.08 -18.59
N LEU A 609 -18.55 19.13 -18.95
CA LEU A 609 -17.61 18.04 -18.64
C LEU A 609 -17.29 17.92 -17.15
N GLY A 610 -17.22 19.06 -16.44
CA GLY A 610 -17.07 19.04 -14.99
C GLY A 610 -18.31 18.50 -14.27
N ALA A 611 -19.50 18.75 -14.81
CA ALA A 611 -20.76 18.23 -14.26
C ALA A 611 -20.96 16.74 -14.59
N GLU A 612 -20.69 16.31 -15.83
CA GLU A 612 -20.72 14.89 -16.21
C GLU A 612 -19.75 14.07 -15.34
N TYR A 613 -18.54 14.57 -15.11
CA TYR A 613 -17.59 13.94 -14.18
C TYR A 613 -18.16 13.85 -12.75
N ALA A 614 -18.72 14.95 -12.23
CA ALA A 614 -19.32 14.98 -10.91
C ALA A 614 -20.50 14.00 -10.77
N TYR A 615 -21.28 13.81 -11.84
CA TYR A 615 -22.35 12.83 -11.91
C TYR A 615 -21.82 11.39 -11.77
N GLU A 616 -20.81 11.05 -12.57
CA GLU A 616 -20.16 9.72 -12.53
C GLU A 616 -19.47 9.47 -11.18
N ALA A 617 -18.95 10.52 -10.55
CA ALA A 617 -18.31 10.45 -9.24
C ALA A 617 -19.30 10.46 -8.06
N GLY A 618 -20.61 10.61 -8.32
CA GLY A 618 -21.65 10.57 -7.28
C GLY A 618 -21.76 11.84 -6.43
N TRP A 619 -21.29 12.99 -6.91
CA TRP A 619 -21.24 14.23 -6.14
C TRP A 619 -22.58 14.97 -6.15
N PHE A 620 -23.58 14.37 -5.52
CA PHE A 620 -24.97 14.86 -5.51
C PHE A 620 -25.27 15.87 -4.40
N THR A 621 -24.31 16.12 -3.52
CA THR A 621 -24.35 17.20 -2.53
C THR A 621 -23.04 17.99 -2.53
N PRO A 622 -23.03 19.23 -2.01
CA PRO A 622 -21.81 19.99 -1.77
C PRO A 622 -20.77 19.22 -0.96
N GLU A 623 -21.21 18.49 0.07
CA GLU A 623 -20.36 17.69 0.95
C GLU A 623 -19.70 16.53 0.20
N ASP A 624 -20.46 15.79 -0.62
CA ASP A 624 -19.92 14.71 -1.47
C ASP A 624 -18.84 15.25 -2.42
N ALA A 625 -19.06 16.45 -2.99
CA ALA A 625 -18.10 17.10 -3.88
C ALA A 625 -16.84 17.58 -3.15
N ILE A 626 -16.96 18.03 -1.89
CA ILE A 626 -15.82 18.41 -1.04
C ILE A 626 -14.96 17.19 -0.71
N ILE A 627 -15.58 16.11 -0.25
CA ILE A 627 -14.91 14.87 0.16
C ILE A 627 -14.32 14.17 -1.06
N GLY A 628 -15.16 13.85 -2.06
CA GLY A 628 -14.73 13.14 -3.26
C GLY A 628 -13.71 13.92 -4.09
N GLY A 629 -13.79 15.26 -4.11
CA GLY A 629 -12.80 16.10 -4.77
C GLY A 629 -11.45 16.17 -4.03
N ALA A 630 -11.47 16.16 -2.70
CA ALA A 630 -10.24 16.08 -1.90
C ALA A 630 -9.48 14.77 -2.14
N ARG A 631 -10.18 13.67 -2.43
CA ARG A 631 -9.58 12.39 -2.86
C ARG A 631 -8.68 12.55 -4.07
N PHE A 632 -9.09 13.35 -5.05
CA PHE A 632 -8.31 13.61 -6.27
C PHE A 632 -7.01 14.36 -5.94
N ILE A 633 -7.11 15.44 -5.15
CA ILE A 633 -5.96 16.24 -4.70
C ILE A 633 -4.98 15.37 -3.92
N SER A 634 -5.49 14.56 -3.01
CA SER A 634 -4.72 13.60 -2.21
C SER A 634 -3.93 12.65 -3.11
N ARG A 635 -4.60 11.92 -4.00
CA ARG A 635 -3.98 10.86 -4.79
C ARG A 635 -3.05 11.35 -5.88
N MET A 636 -3.39 12.48 -6.51
CA MET A 636 -2.56 13.02 -7.57
C MET A 636 -1.29 13.65 -6.99
N TYR A 637 -1.34 14.23 -5.80
CA TYR A 637 -0.22 15.00 -5.27
C TYR A 637 0.19 14.58 -3.85
N VAL A 638 -0.62 14.92 -2.85
CA VAL A 638 -0.22 14.87 -1.44
C VAL A 638 0.21 13.46 -1.00
N ASN A 639 -0.64 12.47 -1.24
CA ASN A 639 -0.45 11.07 -0.91
C ASN A 639 -0.16 10.21 -2.14
N HIS A 640 0.31 10.81 -3.24
CA HIS A 640 0.65 10.06 -4.45
C HIS A 640 1.72 9.00 -4.14
N PRO A 641 1.54 7.71 -4.51
CA PRO A 641 2.41 6.62 -4.07
C PRO A 641 3.89 6.82 -4.48
N THR A 642 4.10 7.32 -5.69
CA THR A 642 5.43 7.63 -6.23
C THR A 642 5.95 9.02 -5.83
N TYR A 643 5.23 10.10 -6.16
CA TYR A 643 5.76 11.46 -6.07
C TYR A 643 5.68 12.10 -4.67
N LYS A 644 4.66 11.76 -3.87
CA LYS A 644 4.45 12.27 -2.49
C LYS A 644 4.69 13.78 -2.36
N GLN A 645 3.96 14.56 -3.17
CA GLN A 645 4.11 16.01 -3.26
C GLN A 645 3.22 16.70 -2.21
N ASP A 646 3.58 16.55 -0.95
CA ASP A 646 2.84 17.00 0.22
C ASP A 646 3.19 18.42 0.70
N THR A 647 3.77 19.25 -0.16
CA THR A 647 3.89 20.71 0.05
C THR A 647 3.63 21.42 -1.27
N LEU A 648 3.14 22.67 -1.25
CA LEU A 648 2.96 23.45 -2.49
C LEU A 648 4.27 23.56 -3.28
N TYR A 649 5.40 23.67 -2.57
CA TYR A 649 6.72 23.64 -3.16
C TYR A 649 6.97 22.32 -3.92
N LYS A 650 6.73 21.16 -3.29
CA LYS A 650 6.92 19.85 -3.92
C LYS A 650 5.97 19.65 -5.10
N MET A 651 4.73 20.12 -5.00
CA MET A 651 3.76 20.10 -6.10
C MET A 651 4.24 20.92 -7.30
N ARG A 652 4.87 22.08 -7.06
CA ARG A 652 5.40 22.91 -8.14
C ARG A 652 6.68 22.35 -8.73
N TRP A 653 7.64 21.96 -7.91
CA TRP A 653 9.01 21.70 -8.36
C TRP A 653 9.33 20.22 -8.55
N ASN A 654 8.65 19.33 -7.83
CA ASN A 654 8.94 17.90 -7.73
C ASN A 654 10.44 17.61 -7.56
N PRO A 655 11.08 18.09 -6.48
CA PRO A 655 12.53 17.92 -6.28
C PRO A 655 13.00 16.46 -6.22
N ALA A 656 12.11 15.51 -5.89
CA ALA A 656 12.41 14.08 -5.92
C ALA A 656 12.61 13.56 -7.36
N THR A 657 11.82 14.06 -8.31
CA THR A 657 11.92 13.76 -9.74
C THR A 657 11.73 15.05 -10.55
N PRO A 658 12.76 15.92 -10.64
CA PRO A 658 12.60 17.28 -11.15
C PRO A 658 12.00 17.36 -12.55
N ALA A 659 11.22 18.41 -12.78
CA ALA A 659 10.55 18.70 -14.04
C ALA A 659 9.52 17.64 -14.51
N THR A 660 9.06 16.78 -13.59
CA THR A 660 7.99 15.81 -13.83
C THR A 660 6.82 16.05 -12.88
N HIS A 661 5.61 15.67 -13.30
CA HIS A 661 4.39 15.72 -12.47
C HIS A 661 4.21 17.05 -11.70
N GLN A 662 4.34 18.17 -12.40
CA GLN A 662 4.21 19.51 -11.81
C GLN A 662 2.78 19.99 -11.86
N TYR A 663 2.29 20.57 -10.77
CA TYR A 663 0.93 21.10 -10.69
C TYR A 663 0.72 22.28 -11.65
N ALA A 664 1.74 23.12 -11.84
CA ALA A 664 1.64 24.34 -12.63
C ALA A 664 2.94 24.64 -13.39
N THR A 665 2.80 25.34 -14.52
CA THR A 665 3.93 25.85 -15.30
C THR A 665 4.45 27.19 -14.76
N ASP A 666 3.60 27.96 -14.06
CA ASP A 666 3.96 29.24 -13.44
C ASP A 666 5.00 29.06 -12.34
N ILE A 667 6.18 29.66 -12.50
CA ILE A 667 7.27 29.63 -11.51
C ILE A 667 6.85 30.16 -10.13
N GLY A 668 5.91 31.11 -10.08
CA GLY A 668 5.44 31.72 -8.84
C GLY A 668 4.27 31.01 -8.19
N TRP A 669 3.75 29.92 -8.80
CA TRP A 669 2.47 29.33 -8.42
C TRP A 669 2.37 29.01 -6.93
N ALA A 670 3.39 28.33 -6.37
CA ALA A 670 3.38 27.90 -4.97
C ALA A 670 3.31 29.10 -4.01
N VAL A 671 4.12 30.13 -4.22
CA VAL A 671 4.16 31.34 -3.38
C VAL A 671 2.86 32.13 -3.49
N LYS A 672 2.26 32.22 -4.68
CA LYS A 672 1.01 32.97 -4.91
C LYS A 672 -0.19 32.44 -4.11
N GLN A 673 -0.16 31.18 -3.67
CA GLN A 673 -1.24 30.61 -2.84
C GLN A 673 -1.08 30.94 -1.35
N THR A 674 0.12 31.26 -0.90
CA THR A 674 0.49 31.23 0.52
C THR A 674 -0.22 32.27 1.38
N SER A 675 -0.47 33.47 0.87
CA SER A 675 -1.12 34.55 1.63
C SER A 675 -2.56 34.19 1.99
N ASN A 676 -3.29 33.53 1.09
CA ASN A 676 -4.66 33.08 1.36
C ASN A 676 -4.66 32.01 2.45
N ILE A 677 -3.80 30.99 2.32
CA ILE A 677 -3.68 29.92 3.31
C ILE A 677 -3.36 30.52 4.68
N LYS A 678 -2.33 31.37 4.78
CA LYS A 678 -1.98 32.03 6.04
C LYS A 678 -3.15 32.83 6.61
N SER A 679 -3.87 33.60 5.78
CA SER A 679 -4.99 34.41 6.25
C SER A 679 -6.12 33.57 6.87
N TYR A 680 -6.24 32.31 6.50
CA TYR A 680 -7.18 31.38 7.14
C TYR A 680 -6.65 30.90 8.48
N TYR A 681 -5.37 30.52 8.57
CA TYR A 681 -4.73 30.19 9.85
C TYR A 681 -4.77 31.36 10.85
N ASP A 682 -4.63 32.60 10.39
CA ASP A 682 -4.71 33.80 11.23
C ASP A 682 -6.11 34.01 11.87
N GLN A 683 -7.15 33.32 11.37
CA GLN A 683 -8.52 33.39 11.90
C GLN A 683 -8.84 32.28 12.91
N LEU A 684 -7.93 31.34 13.12
CA LEU A 684 -8.09 30.20 14.03
C LEU A 684 -7.54 30.54 15.42
N ASP A 685 -8.18 29.98 16.45
CA ASP A 685 -7.78 30.11 17.85
C ASP A 685 -6.74 29.05 18.25
N THR A 686 -6.84 27.84 17.69
CA THR A 686 -5.94 26.71 17.96
C THR A 686 -5.68 25.90 16.70
N TYR A 687 -4.40 25.60 16.41
CA TYR A 687 -3.99 24.82 15.23
C TYR A 687 -2.55 24.34 15.36
N VAL A 688 -2.15 23.43 14.47
CA VAL A 688 -0.78 22.94 14.31
C VAL A 688 -0.20 23.35 12.96
N LEU A 689 1.00 23.96 12.95
CA LEU A 689 1.77 24.23 11.74
C LEU A 689 2.98 23.30 11.65
N ARG A 690 3.11 22.62 10.51
CA ARG A 690 4.26 21.76 10.19
C ARG A 690 4.77 22.13 8.80
N PHE A 691 6.07 22.26 8.65
CA PHE A 691 6.73 22.64 7.41
C PHE A 691 7.75 21.58 7.00
N ASP A 692 7.95 21.38 5.70
CA ASP A 692 9.06 20.61 5.14
C ASP A 692 9.80 21.45 4.09
N ILE A 693 11.04 21.81 4.42
CA ILE A 693 11.91 22.67 3.60
C ILE A 693 12.93 21.79 2.86
N PRO A 694 12.91 21.77 1.52
CA PRO A 694 13.90 21.06 0.72
C PRO A 694 15.34 21.54 0.97
N LYS A 695 16.29 20.60 0.99
CA LYS A 695 17.73 20.87 1.02
C LYS A 695 18.44 20.19 -0.14
N TYR A 696 19.12 20.99 -0.95
CA TYR A 696 19.94 20.53 -2.08
C TYR A 696 21.41 20.34 -1.67
N LEU A 697 22.17 19.58 -2.46
CA LEU A 697 23.61 19.43 -2.24
C LEU A 697 24.33 20.77 -2.44
N GLU A 698 25.30 21.05 -1.57
CA GLU A 698 26.22 22.17 -1.75
C GLU A 698 27.10 21.94 -2.99
N GLU A 699 27.33 23.01 -3.76
CA GLU A 699 28.29 22.98 -4.88
C GLU A 699 29.71 22.78 -4.34
N LYS A 700 30.46 21.87 -4.96
CA LYS A 700 31.85 21.53 -4.56
C LYS A 700 32.89 22.47 -5.12
#